data_AF-A0A817VDT6-F1
#
_entry.id   AF-A0A817VDT6-F1
#
_cell.length_a   1.000
_cell.length_b   1.000
_cell.length_c   1.000
_cell.angle_alpha   90.00
_cell.angle_beta   90.00
_cell.angle_gamma   90.00
#
_symmetry.space_group_name_H-M   'P 1'
#
loop_
_entity.id
_entity.type
_entity.pdbx_description
1 polymer ?
#
loop_
_entity_poly.entity_id
_entity_poly.type
_entity_poly.pdbx_seq_one_letter_code
_entity_poly.pdbx_strand_id
1 'polypeptide(L)'
;MINRPLLIHDLLFRTPIHVIYWQVEIIRYGDRDTLKPYCTVIIIALFEALSTIEPDIFNYASMKLSASEMKEQIDMARLHCARSSPIMDAINTCTNQYIDENIFDELSGKLIDTIKHSIGLTTKCLIGQYFITLSNLYPKISSKYVGKWMAILVNTMSINSNRTLRKTYTNVLGTIVRIAKRSSIENLLQKISTWYYQTDNDYQYVCALTLNSISQSNHDILLEFGQQILPLIFLAMQENILNTKDDNEQQEEFIWKNLWIEHTGSSITGIQTYIKGIIDNIRLAIEHHSYTMKIKGARAIQMIGETLKMNLNNEYLFILVELLLKGLYGRVYEGKEYFLRSIETICIHCKDSLKTSSDLVQRIYENILKECKKQSLQYRSVAIRVLSLLADHRSTTTPQTAPATNTRRKQPSTTDESSSPDPVTPRRGRRSTKLTTPTEQSSQEQTSTDDRPVRIALSSHLNFDQSHLDTLRKLGFEIMDESCQVDALVVDRIRRTKKFFMCLARGAHILSPTWIETMIKENRYLPYEKYYLQDTNAETRYGFQLRESVRLAKQHPIFENYKIFCTKDTSPPYDDLKDIIEAAGGKFIEKINLNKPGKDLVCIVAQVHKNEYEDLCKKGVPIVSEEFALSGISKQKLDFEAFSLFQNVATTVKPTGSK
;
A
#
# COMPACT_ATOMS: atom_id res chain seq x y z
N MET A 1 31.26 -41.20 41.27
CA MET A 1 31.44 -41.82 39.93
C MET A 1 30.12 -41.62 39.20
N ILE A 2 30.04 -41.17 37.95
CA ILE A 2 30.89 -41.48 36.79
C ILE A 2 31.71 -40.26 36.32
N ASN A 3 32.98 -40.48 35.95
CA ASN A 3 33.86 -39.47 35.37
C ASN A 3 34.18 -39.86 33.91
N ARG A 4 33.39 -39.39 32.94
CA ARG A 4 33.57 -39.67 31.50
C ARG A 4 33.08 -38.49 30.62
N PRO A 5 33.94 -37.53 30.26
CA PRO A 5 33.64 -36.50 29.27
C PRO A 5 33.22 -37.07 27.90
N LEU A 6 33.75 -38.25 27.54
CA LEU A 6 33.47 -38.95 26.29
C LEU A 6 32.00 -39.35 26.08
N LEU A 7 31.23 -39.61 27.14
CA LEU A 7 29.82 -39.99 26.96
C LEU A 7 28.97 -38.84 26.42
N ILE A 8 29.30 -37.59 26.78
CA ILE A 8 28.59 -36.40 26.29
C ILE A 8 28.78 -36.30 24.78
N HIS A 9 30.00 -36.53 24.28
CA HIS A 9 30.31 -36.46 22.85
C HIS A 9 29.54 -37.50 22.02
N ASP A 10 29.46 -38.75 22.47
CA ASP A 10 28.81 -39.83 21.71
C ASP A 10 27.28 -39.83 21.81
N LEU A 11 26.70 -39.35 22.93
CA LEU A 11 25.23 -39.22 23.07
C LEU A 11 24.64 -38.11 22.20
N LEU A 12 25.42 -37.10 21.81
CA LEU A 12 24.94 -35.96 21.01
C LEU A 12 24.45 -36.33 19.60
N PHE A 13 24.79 -37.50 19.07
CA PHE A 13 24.73 -37.78 17.62
C PHE A 13 23.74 -38.87 17.15
N ARG A 14 22.88 -39.46 18.02
CA ARG A 14 22.08 -40.66 17.60
C ARG A 14 20.55 -40.67 17.77
N THR A 15 19.91 -39.70 18.43
CA THR A 15 18.46 -39.41 18.21
C THR A 15 18.17 -37.93 18.46
N PRO A 16 17.71 -37.14 17.46
CA PRO A 16 17.66 -35.68 17.60
C PRO A 16 16.70 -35.21 18.70
N ILE A 17 15.43 -35.62 18.64
CA ILE A 17 14.38 -35.06 19.52
C ILE A 17 14.68 -35.29 21.01
N HIS A 18 15.14 -36.49 21.40
CA HIS A 18 15.42 -36.79 22.81
C HIS A 18 16.69 -36.11 23.31
N VAL A 19 17.76 -36.05 22.50
CA VAL A 19 18.99 -35.32 22.85
C VAL A 19 18.71 -33.84 23.04
N ILE A 20 17.91 -33.25 22.14
CA ILE A 20 17.58 -31.82 22.18
C ILE A 20 16.59 -31.51 23.31
N TYR A 21 15.66 -32.41 23.64
CA TYR A 21 14.87 -32.32 24.87
C TYR A 21 15.76 -32.26 26.12
N TRP A 22 16.72 -33.18 26.25
CA TRP A 22 17.65 -33.17 27.38
C TRP A 22 18.56 -31.94 27.39
N GLN A 23 18.97 -31.39 26.24
CA GLN A 23 19.67 -30.11 26.18
C GLN A 23 18.80 -28.95 26.71
N VAL A 24 17.54 -28.85 26.27
CA VAL A 24 16.59 -27.82 26.73
C VAL A 24 16.38 -27.91 28.25
N GLU A 25 16.22 -29.11 28.79
CA GLU A 25 16.04 -29.30 30.24
C GLU A 25 17.34 -29.05 31.03
N ILE A 26 18.52 -29.43 30.51
CA ILE A 26 19.82 -29.08 31.11
C ILE A 26 20.02 -27.55 31.12
N ILE A 27 19.57 -26.82 30.10
CA ILE A 27 19.60 -25.34 30.06
C ILE A 27 18.63 -24.72 31.08
N ARG A 28 17.52 -25.39 31.40
CA ARG A 28 16.53 -24.92 32.37
C ARG A 28 16.91 -25.18 33.83
N TYR A 29 17.64 -26.25 34.10
CA TYR A 29 17.91 -26.76 35.46
C TYR A 29 19.39 -26.93 35.82
N GLY A 30 20.32 -26.67 34.89
CA GLY A 30 21.76 -26.82 35.09
C GLY A 30 22.43 -25.63 35.76
N ASP A 31 23.60 -25.87 36.37
CA ASP A 31 24.35 -24.84 37.08
C ASP A 31 25.03 -23.84 36.13
N ARG A 32 24.98 -22.55 36.52
CA ARG A 32 25.40 -21.41 35.71
C ARG A 32 26.88 -21.44 35.35
N ASP A 33 27.74 -21.74 36.32
CA ASP A 33 29.18 -21.67 36.13
C ASP A 33 29.72 -22.87 35.34
N THR A 34 29.03 -24.02 35.40
CA THR A 34 29.34 -25.18 34.54
C THR A 34 28.90 -25.01 33.08
N LEU A 35 27.76 -24.37 32.81
CA LEU A 35 27.21 -24.20 31.47
C LEU A 35 27.81 -23.02 30.70
N LYS A 36 28.18 -21.94 31.39
CA LYS A 36 28.66 -20.69 30.78
C LYS A 36 29.80 -20.89 29.75
N PRO A 37 30.85 -21.70 29.98
CA PRO A 37 31.92 -21.90 28.99
C PRO A 37 31.46 -22.55 27.67
N TYR A 38 30.33 -23.26 27.67
CA TYR A 38 29.79 -23.96 26.51
C TYR A 38 28.65 -23.21 25.82
N CYS A 39 28.21 -22.06 26.37
CA CYS A 39 27.09 -21.25 25.88
C CYS A 39 27.15 -21.00 24.37
N THR A 40 28.31 -20.63 23.84
CA THR A 40 28.52 -20.37 22.41
C THR A 40 28.27 -21.61 21.55
N VAL A 41 28.72 -22.78 21.99
CA VAL A 41 28.55 -24.05 21.26
C VAL A 41 27.10 -24.51 21.32
N ILE A 42 26.46 -24.39 22.49
CA ILE A 42 25.06 -24.73 22.72
C ILE A 42 24.15 -23.90 21.79
N ILE A 43 24.29 -22.56 21.77
CA ILE A 43 23.44 -21.69 20.96
C ILE A 43 23.56 -22.02 19.45
N ILE A 44 24.77 -22.26 18.95
CA ILE A 44 24.99 -22.62 17.53
C ILE A 44 24.38 -23.99 17.21
N ALA A 45 24.61 -25.00 18.05
CA ALA A 45 24.06 -26.35 17.84
C ALA A 45 22.51 -26.35 17.84
N LEU A 46 21.89 -25.55 18.71
CA LEU A 46 20.43 -25.38 18.73
C LEU A 46 19.90 -24.65 17.47
N PHE A 47 20.64 -23.65 16.94
CA PHE A 47 20.28 -23.01 15.66
C PHE A 47 20.42 -23.94 14.45
N GLU A 48 21.38 -24.85 14.44
CA GLU A 48 21.54 -25.85 13.38
C GLU A 48 20.46 -26.95 13.49
N ALA A 49 20.14 -27.38 14.71
CA ALA A 49 19.07 -28.33 14.98
C ALA A 49 17.66 -27.81 14.66
N LEU A 50 17.43 -26.50 14.68
CA LEU A 50 16.14 -25.90 14.29
C LEU A 50 15.75 -26.19 12.82
N SER A 51 16.70 -26.50 11.94
CA SER A 51 16.40 -26.96 10.57
C SER A 51 16.23 -28.48 10.44
N THR A 52 16.50 -29.28 11.49
CA THR A 52 16.42 -30.77 11.43
C THR A 52 15.19 -31.36 12.13
N ILE A 53 14.47 -30.56 12.92
CA ILE A 53 13.17 -30.93 13.54
C ILE A 53 12.00 -30.25 12.80
N GLU A 54 12.21 -29.76 11.57
CA GLU A 54 11.12 -29.20 10.77
C GLU A 54 10.06 -30.27 10.45
N PRO A 55 8.77 -30.06 10.77
CA PRO A 55 7.72 -31.02 10.44
C PRO A 55 7.63 -31.32 8.94
N ASP A 56 7.67 -32.61 8.58
CA ASP A 56 7.68 -33.09 7.18
C ASP A 56 6.56 -32.51 6.31
N ILE A 57 5.43 -32.16 6.93
CA ILE A 57 4.28 -31.52 6.27
C ILE A 57 4.66 -30.19 5.58
N PHE A 58 5.61 -29.41 6.10
CA PHE A 58 6.09 -28.18 5.45
C PHE A 58 6.90 -28.48 4.19
N ASN A 59 7.72 -29.53 4.22
CA ASN A 59 8.50 -29.97 3.06
C ASN A 59 7.58 -30.57 1.98
N TYR A 60 6.62 -31.40 2.38
CA TYR A 60 5.57 -31.93 1.51
C TYR A 60 4.74 -30.81 0.84
N ALA A 61 4.29 -29.82 1.63
CA ALA A 61 3.52 -28.68 1.10
C ALA A 61 4.35 -27.81 0.14
N SER A 62 5.61 -27.51 0.49
CA SER A 62 6.55 -26.73 -0.34
C SER A 62 6.97 -27.45 -1.64
N MET A 63 6.79 -28.77 -1.72
CA MET A 63 6.96 -29.58 -2.93
C MET A 63 5.67 -29.70 -3.77
N LYS A 64 4.49 -29.73 -3.14
CA LYS A 64 3.20 -29.91 -3.86
C LYS A 64 2.61 -28.63 -4.43
N LEU A 65 2.94 -27.46 -3.89
CA LEU A 65 2.32 -26.20 -4.28
C LEU A 65 3.23 -25.41 -5.23
N SER A 66 2.79 -25.28 -6.48
CA SER A 66 3.54 -24.65 -7.57
C SER A 66 3.50 -23.11 -7.57
N ALA A 67 2.60 -22.49 -6.80
CA ALA A 67 2.50 -21.03 -6.71
C ALA A 67 3.54 -20.44 -5.74
N SER A 68 4.33 -19.48 -6.23
CA SER A 68 5.38 -18.80 -5.46
C SER A 68 4.87 -18.16 -4.16
N GLU A 69 3.65 -17.64 -4.19
CA GLU A 69 3.05 -16.91 -3.05
C GLU A 69 2.59 -17.85 -1.93
N MET A 70 2.00 -19.01 -2.27
CA MET A 70 1.71 -20.05 -1.27
C MET A 70 2.99 -20.62 -0.67
N LYS A 71 4.09 -20.68 -1.45
CA LYS A 71 5.41 -21.08 -0.93
C LYS A 71 5.97 -20.05 0.05
N GLU A 72 5.83 -18.75 -0.21
CA GLU A 72 6.23 -17.71 0.76
C GLU A 72 5.43 -17.81 2.06
N GLN A 73 4.11 -18.00 1.98
CA GLN A 73 3.23 -18.18 3.14
C GLN A 73 3.60 -19.42 3.97
N ILE A 74 3.93 -20.54 3.31
CA ILE A 74 4.41 -21.78 3.96
C ILE A 74 5.75 -21.56 4.65
N ASP A 75 6.70 -20.89 4.00
CA ASP A 75 8.00 -20.61 4.62
C ASP A 75 7.86 -19.60 5.78
N MET A 76 6.94 -18.63 5.71
CA MET A 76 6.60 -17.75 6.84
C MET A 76 5.99 -18.54 8.02
N ALA A 77 5.07 -19.47 7.76
CA ALA A 77 4.47 -20.33 8.78
C ALA A 77 5.53 -21.26 9.44
N ARG A 78 6.42 -21.84 8.63
CA ARG A 78 7.58 -22.64 9.07
C ARG A 78 8.45 -21.84 10.05
N LEU A 79 8.80 -20.59 9.71
CA LEU A 79 9.55 -19.68 10.59
C LEU A 79 8.80 -19.34 11.88
N HIS A 80 7.47 -19.15 11.82
CA HIS A 80 6.66 -18.87 13.01
C HIS A 80 6.68 -20.05 13.99
N CYS A 81 6.41 -21.27 13.51
CA CYS A 81 6.45 -22.49 14.33
C CYS A 81 7.85 -22.76 14.92
N ALA A 82 8.92 -22.51 14.16
CA ALA A 82 10.28 -22.66 14.64
C ALA A 82 10.65 -21.60 15.71
N ARG A 83 10.11 -20.38 15.59
CA ARG A 83 10.25 -19.32 16.60
C ARG A 83 9.46 -19.58 17.89
N SER A 84 8.31 -20.26 17.80
CA SER A 84 7.51 -20.69 18.96
C SER A 84 7.93 -22.06 19.52
N SER A 85 9.18 -22.49 19.28
CA SER A 85 9.66 -23.79 19.73
C SER A 85 10.37 -23.73 21.09
N PRO A 86 10.33 -24.80 21.90
CA PRO A 86 11.09 -24.88 23.16
C PRO A 86 12.60 -24.71 22.98
N ILE A 87 13.12 -24.90 21.76
CA ILE A 87 14.51 -24.69 21.40
C ILE A 87 14.82 -23.19 21.31
N MET A 88 13.93 -22.40 20.70
CA MET A 88 14.07 -20.94 20.68
C MET A 88 13.96 -20.37 22.10
N ASP A 89 13.09 -20.93 22.95
CA ASP A 89 13.03 -20.57 24.37
C ASP A 89 14.33 -20.89 25.11
N ALA A 90 14.94 -22.05 24.85
CA ALA A 90 16.23 -22.42 25.43
C ALA A 90 17.38 -21.51 24.95
N ILE A 91 17.41 -21.15 23.66
CA ILE A 91 18.35 -20.15 23.13
C ILE A 91 18.16 -18.80 23.85
N ASN A 92 16.94 -18.29 23.92
CA ASN A 92 16.62 -17.04 24.64
C ASN A 92 17.00 -17.12 26.13
N THR A 93 16.86 -18.30 26.76
CA THR A 93 17.26 -18.56 28.15
C THR A 93 18.79 -18.47 28.30
N CYS A 94 19.56 -19.17 27.46
CA CYS A 94 21.02 -19.06 27.42
C CYS A 94 21.49 -17.62 27.18
N THR A 95 20.80 -16.91 26.28
CA THR A 95 21.07 -15.50 25.96
C THR A 95 21.04 -14.65 27.21
N ASN A 96 19.92 -14.69 27.94
CA ASN A 96 19.69 -13.85 29.11
C ASN A 96 20.56 -14.24 30.32
N GLN A 97 20.89 -15.52 30.49
CA GLN A 97 21.56 -15.99 31.71
C GLN A 97 23.10 -16.02 31.63
N TYR A 98 23.69 -16.27 30.46
CA TYR A 98 25.11 -16.67 30.36
C TYR A 98 26.01 -15.74 29.54
N ILE A 99 25.45 -14.91 28.65
CA ILE A 99 26.27 -14.05 27.75
C ILE A 99 26.93 -12.89 28.53
N ASP A 100 28.24 -12.71 28.29
CA ASP A 100 29.04 -11.54 28.67
C ASP A 100 29.84 -11.01 27.46
N GLU A 101 30.64 -9.94 27.63
CA GLU A 101 31.40 -9.33 26.52
C GLU A 101 32.38 -10.31 25.83
N ASN A 102 32.91 -11.31 26.54
CA ASN A 102 33.87 -12.26 25.96
C ASN A 102 33.15 -13.33 25.13
N ILE A 103 32.07 -13.89 25.67
CA ILE A 103 31.21 -14.86 24.96
C ILE A 103 30.56 -14.19 23.74
N PHE A 104 30.25 -12.90 23.82
CA PHE A 104 29.64 -12.15 22.71
C PHE A 104 30.53 -12.07 21.46
N ASP A 105 31.86 -11.90 21.61
CA ASP A 105 32.78 -11.83 20.47
C ASP A 105 32.84 -13.18 19.73
N GLU A 106 33.02 -14.28 20.49
CA GLU A 106 33.05 -15.64 19.94
C GLU A 106 31.71 -16.00 19.29
N LEU A 107 30.58 -15.67 19.94
CA LEU A 107 29.24 -15.93 19.45
C LEU A 107 28.95 -15.11 18.18
N SER A 108 29.30 -13.83 18.16
CA SER A 108 29.16 -13.00 16.95
C SER A 108 30.01 -13.53 15.80
N GLY A 109 31.18 -14.12 16.07
CA GLY A 109 31.98 -14.80 15.05
C GLY A 109 31.23 -16.00 14.47
N LYS A 110 30.87 -16.97 15.32
CA LYS A 110 30.23 -18.22 14.87
C LYS A 110 28.87 -17.99 14.20
N LEU A 111 28.03 -17.07 14.68
CA LEU A 111 26.73 -16.78 14.04
C LEU A 111 26.90 -16.24 12.61
N ILE A 112 27.92 -15.42 12.34
CA ILE A 112 28.24 -14.94 11.00
C ILE A 112 28.67 -16.11 10.10
N ASP A 113 29.45 -17.06 10.61
CA ASP A 113 29.94 -18.20 9.85
C ASP A 113 28.84 -19.27 9.62
N THR A 114 27.98 -19.54 10.61
CA THR A 114 26.79 -20.38 10.42
C THR A 114 25.84 -19.77 9.38
N ILE A 115 25.67 -18.44 9.28
CA ILE A 115 24.90 -17.83 8.16
C ILE A 115 25.55 -18.11 6.79
N LYS A 116 26.88 -18.11 6.68
CA LYS A 116 27.59 -18.41 5.42
C LYS A 116 27.42 -19.87 5.01
N HIS A 117 27.61 -20.79 5.96
CA HIS A 117 27.80 -22.22 5.67
C HIS A 117 26.54 -23.08 5.83
N SER A 118 25.55 -22.64 6.60
CA SER A 118 24.27 -23.37 6.70
C SER A 118 23.54 -23.45 5.36
N ILE A 119 22.79 -24.53 5.16
CA ILE A 119 21.94 -24.71 3.97
C ILE A 119 20.48 -24.32 4.29
N GLY A 120 20.02 -24.62 5.51
CA GLY A 120 18.63 -24.41 5.95
C GLY A 120 18.17 -22.94 5.95
N LEU A 121 17.00 -22.71 5.36
CA LEU A 121 16.32 -21.41 5.33
C LEU A 121 16.00 -20.92 6.76
N THR A 122 15.49 -21.82 7.61
CA THR A 122 15.06 -21.54 8.97
C THR A 122 16.22 -21.10 9.86
N THR A 123 17.34 -21.84 9.87
CA THR A 123 18.56 -21.43 10.60
C THR A 123 19.03 -20.03 10.19
N LYS A 124 19.11 -19.72 8.89
CA LYS A 124 19.50 -18.39 8.41
C LYS A 124 18.55 -17.30 8.90
N CYS A 125 17.24 -17.49 8.70
CA CYS A 125 16.23 -16.51 9.09
C CYS A 125 16.19 -16.28 10.61
N LEU A 126 16.30 -17.34 11.41
CA LEU A 126 16.26 -17.23 12.88
C LEU A 126 17.54 -16.63 13.47
N ILE A 127 18.73 -16.92 12.93
CA ILE A 127 19.96 -16.20 13.33
C ILE A 127 19.85 -14.71 12.96
N GLY A 128 19.27 -14.39 11.80
CA GLY A 128 18.95 -13.00 11.43
C GLY A 128 18.03 -12.32 12.45
N GLN A 129 16.92 -12.97 12.85
CA GLN A 129 16.04 -12.45 13.90
C GLN A 129 16.73 -12.37 15.27
N TYR A 130 17.65 -13.29 15.57
CA TYR A 130 18.42 -13.29 16.82
C TYR A 130 19.39 -12.11 16.93
N PHE A 131 19.88 -11.55 15.82
CA PHE A 131 20.59 -10.27 15.85
C PHE A 131 19.71 -9.12 16.37
N ILE A 132 18.37 -9.15 16.20
CA ILE A 132 17.46 -8.19 16.84
C ILE A 132 17.44 -8.40 18.36
N THR A 133 17.32 -9.66 18.81
CA THR A 133 17.35 -10.01 20.24
C THR A 133 18.64 -9.53 20.91
N LEU A 134 19.81 -9.83 20.32
CA LEU A 134 21.11 -9.35 20.80
C LEU A 134 21.22 -7.82 20.77
N SER A 135 20.73 -7.16 19.72
CA SER A 135 20.72 -5.70 19.60
C SER A 135 19.90 -5.01 20.69
N ASN A 136 18.80 -5.62 21.11
CA ASN A 136 17.90 -5.06 22.13
C ASN A 136 18.39 -5.34 23.56
N LEU A 137 18.94 -6.53 23.82
CA LEU A 137 19.48 -6.88 25.15
C LEU A 137 20.85 -6.24 25.42
N TYR A 138 21.71 -6.16 24.40
CA TYR A 138 23.11 -5.75 24.53
C TYR A 138 23.49 -4.64 23.51
N PRO A 139 22.78 -3.50 23.45
CA PRO A 139 22.98 -2.49 22.40
C PRO A 139 24.41 -1.92 22.38
N LYS A 140 25.00 -1.67 23.56
CA LYS A 140 26.39 -1.16 23.69
C LYS A 140 27.41 -2.11 23.06
N ILE A 141 27.30 -3.42 23.35
CA ILE A 141 28.21 -4.44 22.84
C ILE A 141 27.94 -4.66 21.34
N SER A 142 26.68 -4.83 20.96
CA SER A 142 26.22 -5.04 19.58
C SER A 142 26.70 -3.95 18.61
N SER A 143 26.79 -2.69 19.06
CA SER A 143 27.29 -1.58 18.22
C SER A 143 28.71 -1.79 17.65
N LYS A 144 29.53 -2.64 18.29
CA LYS A 144 30.86 -3.04 17.79
C LYS A 144 30.77 -4.00 16.58
N TYR A 145 29.66 -4.75 16.45
CA TYR A 145 29.49 -5.88 15.52
C TYR A 145 28.44 -5.64 14.42
N VAL A 146 27.45 -4.78 14.66
CA VAL A 146 26.30 -4.55 13.74
C VAL A 146 26.73 -4.23 12.30
N GLY A 147 27.83 -3.50 12.09
CA GLY A 147 28.37 -3.27 10.74
C GLY A 147 28.76 -4.56 10.01
N LYS A 148 29.30 -5.55 10.72
CA LYS A 148 29.59 -6.90 10.18
C LYS A 148 28.28 -7.68 9.95
N TRP A 149 27.32 -7.58 10.87
CA TRP A 149 26.01 -8.24 10.74
C TRP A 149 25.23 -7.74 9.52
N MET A 150 25.10 -6.42 9.35
CA MET A 150 24.44 -5.82 8.18
C MET A 150 25.12 -6.28 6.88
N ALA A 151 26.46 -6.31 6.84
CA ALA A 151 27.21 -6.76 5.67
C ALA A 151 26.94 -8.24 5.31
N ILE A 152 26.91 -9.16 6.28
CA ILE A 152 26.58 -10.57 5.98
C ILE A 152 25.11 -10.74 5.54
N LEU A 153 24.15 -10.06 6.19
CA LEU A 153 22.74 -10.11 5.78
C LEU A 153 22.55 -9.64 4.32
N VAL A 154 23.16 -8.51 3.97
CA VAL A 154 23.17 -7.93 2.61
C VAL A 154 23.80 -8.88 1.58
N ASN A 155 24.95 -9.49 1.90
CA ASN A 155 25.60 -10.44 1.02
C ASN A 155 24.76 -11.72 0.84
N THR A 156 24.17 -12.25 1.91
CA THR A 156 23.29 -13.42 1.85
C THR A 156 22.02 -13.13 1.03
N MET A 157 21.42 -11.92 1.11
CA MET A 157 20.31 -11.54 0.23
C MET A 157 20.70 -11.42 -1.26
N SER A 158 21.96 -11.08 -1.55
CA SER A 158 22.48 -11.09 -2.94
C SER A 158 22.52 -12.51 -3.50
N ILE A 159 22.98 -13.47 -2.68
CA ILE A 159 23.21 -14.86 -3.09
C ILE A 159 21.90 -15.67 -3.12
N ASN A 160 20.92 -15.35 -2.26
CA ASN A 160 19.70 -16.14 -2.08
C ASN A 160 18.47 -15.39 -2.61
N SER A 161 17.75 -16.00 -3.54
CA SER A 161 16.54 -15.45 -4.17
C SER A 161 15.23 -15.68 -3.40
N ASN A 162 15.25 -16.45 -2.29
CA ASN A 162 14.05 -16.73 -1.49
C ASN A 162 13.46 -15.44 -0.88
N ARG A 163 12.19 -15.15 -1.19
CA ARG A 163 11.49 -13.93 -0.74
C ARG A 163 11.30 -13.85 0.77
N THR A 164 11.05 -14.98 1.45
CA THR A 164 10.90 -15.07 2.91
C THR A 164 12.19 -14.68 3.64
N LEU A 165 13.34 -15.16 3.17
CA LEU A 165 14.65 -14.75 3.70
C LEU A 165 14.87 -13.25 3.50
N ARG A 166 14.61 -12.75 2.29
CA ARG A 166 14.76 -11.32 1.95
C ARG A 166 13.88 -10.45 2.86
N LYS A 167 12.57 -10.72 2.95
CA LYS A 167 11.61 -10.03 3.85
C LYS A 167 12.02 -10.10 5.33
N THR A 168 12.57 -11.23 5.78
CA THR A 168 13.09 -11.35 7.15
C THR A 168 14.30 -10.43 7.36
N TYR A 169 15.25 -10.44 6.42
CA TYR A 169 16.49 -9.68 6.53
C TYR A 169 16.30 -8.18 6.32
N THR A 170 15.36 -7.72 5.48
CA THR A 170 15.01 -6.29 5.37
C THR A 170 14.48 -5.74 6.69
N ASN A 171 13.63 -6.50 7.38
CA ASN A 171 13.10 -6.15 8.71
C ASN A 171 14.21 -6.12 9.79
N VAL A 172 15.11 -7.12 9.78
CA VAL A 172 16.29 -7.15 10.66
C VAL A 172 17.16 -5.91 10.45
N LEU A 173 17.52 -5.60 9.20
CA LEU A 173 18.31 -4.40 8.86
C LEU A 173 17.63 -3.11 9.35
N GLY A 174 16.34 -2.94 9.06
CA GLY A 174 15.55 -1.80 9.51
C GLY A 174 15.49 -1.63 11.03
N THR A 175 15.54 -2.74 11.78
CA THR A 175 15.56 -2.71 13.24
C THR A 175 16.95 -2.40 13.82
N ILE A 176 18.01 -3.04 13.31
CA ILE A 176 19.37 -2.97 13.90
C ILE A 176 20.18 -1.73 13.47
N VAL A 177 19.81 -1.06 12.37
CA VAL A 177 20.52 0.11 11.83
C VAL A 177 20.78 1.21 12.87
N ARG A 178 19.87 1.38 13.85
CA ARG A 178 19.93 2.40 14.92
C ARG A 178 21.11 2.30 15.88
N ILE A 179 21.76 1.13 15.97
CA ILE A 179 22.99 0.93 16.76
C ILE A 179 24.23 0.75 15.87
N ALA A 180 24.11 0.97 14.56
CA ALA A 180 25.23 0.99 13.65
C ALA A 180 26.00 2.33 13.74
N LYS A 181 27.29 2.31 13.38
CA LYS A 181 28.07 3.54 13.17
C LYS A 181 27.64 4.20 11.86
N ARG A 182 27.67 5.54 11.81
CA ARG A 182 27.28 6.36 10.64
C ARG A 182 27.80 5.80 9.29
N SER A 183 29.10 5.49 9.21
CA SER A 183 29.72 4.92 8.00
C SER A 183 29.22 3.52 7.60
N SER A 184 28.66 2.74 8.53
CA SER A 184 28.00 1.47 8.22
C SER A 184 26.61 1.68 7.64
N ILE A 185 25.93 2.78 7.98
CA ILE A 185 24.65 3.20 7.38
C ILE A 185 24.91 3.76 5.98
N GLU A 186 25.92 4.63 5.82
CA GLU A 186 26.34 5.19 4.51
C GLU A 186 26.66 4.08 3.49
N ASN A 187 27.41 3.04 3.92
CA ASN A 187 27.69 1.85 3.11
C ASN A 187 26.42 1.04 2.76
N LEU A 188 25.48 0.88 3.71
CA LEU A 188 24.21 0.19 3.46
C LEU A 188 23.35 0.95 2.44
N LEU A 189 23.21 2.26 2.59
CA LEU A 189 22.45 3.12 1.67
C LEU A 189 23.10 3.16 0.29
N GLN A 190 24.43 3.25 0.19
CA GLN A 190 25.14 3.15 -1.09
C GLN A 190 24.90 1.79 -1.78
N LYS A 191 24.84 0.70 -1.02
CA LYS A 191 24.54 -0.64 -1.55
C LYS A 191 23.09 -0.76 -2.01
N ILE A 192 22.14 -0.17 -1.29
CA ILE A 192 20.71 -0.06 -1.69
C ILE A 192 20.58 0.73 -3.00
N SER A 193 21.24 1.89 -3.13
CA SER A 193 21.27 2.65 -4.38
C SER A 193 21.90 1.87 -5.53
N THR A 194 22.96 1.09 -5.27
CA THR A 194 23.59 0.23 -6.28
C THR A 194 22.65 -0.89 -6.75
N TRP A 195 21.95 -1.54 -5.82
CA TRP A 195 20.97 -2.59 -6.13
C TRP A 195 19.75 -2.07 -6.90
N TYR A 196 19.29 -0.84 -6.63
CA TYR A 196 18.12 -0.30 -7.34
C TYR A 196 18.34 -0.21 -8.86
N TYR A 197 19.56 0.13 -9.32
CA TYR A 197 19.87 0.16 -10.76
C TYR A 197 20.16 -1.23 -11.35
N GLN A 198 20.39 -2.26 -10.52
CA GLN A 198 20.56 -3.64 -10.99
C GLN A 198 19.19 -4.24 -11.33
N THR A 199 18.87 -4.34 -12.61
CA THR A 199 17.58 -4.85 -13.12
C THR A 199 17.41 -6.37 -13.03
N ASP A 200 18.37 -7.08 -12.46
CA ASP A 200 18.37 -8.53 -12.33
C ASP A 200 17.88 -8.94 -10.94
N ASN A 201 16.87 -9.83 -10.86
CA ASN A 201 16.18 -10.25 -9.61
C ASN A 201 15.29 -9.15 -8.98
N ASP A 202 14.51 -9.55 -7.96
CA ASP A 202 13.61 -8.72 -7.14
C ASP A 202 14.33 -7.64 -6.27
N TYR A 203 15.44 -7.04 -6.72
CA TYR A 203 16.22 -6.11 -5.91
C TYR A 203 15.51 -4.78 -5.65
N GLN A 204 14.72 -4.24 -6.59
CA GLN A 204 13.97 -3.00 -6.38
C GLN A 204 12.97 -3.16 -5.21
N TYR A 205 12.28 -4.29 -5.15
CA TYR A 205 11.42 -4.69 -4.03
C TYR A 205 12.18 -4.86 -2.71
N VAL A 206 13.38 -5.45 -2.71
CA VAL A 206 14.24 -5.54 -1.51
C VAL A 206 14.68 -4.15 -1.03
N CYS A 207 15.01 -3.23 -1.94
CA CYS A 207 15.34 -1.86 -1.60
C CYS A 207 14.12 -1.13 -0.98
N ALA A 208 12.94 -1.26 -1.59
CA ALA A 208 11.69 -0.70 -1.08
C ALA A 208 11.37 -1.20 0.35
N LEU A 209 11.41 -2.52 0.55
CA LEU A 209 11.18 -3.15 1.86
C LEU A 209 12.23 -2.74 2.90
N THR A 210 13.51 -2.65 2.54
CA THR A 210 14.57 -2.26 3.48
C THR A 210 14.36 -0.82 3.95
N LEU A 211 14.10 0.11 3.03
CA LEU A 211 13.87 1.51 3.37
C LEU A 211 12.57 1.70 4.16
N ASN A 212 11.51 0.96 3.83
CA ASN A 212 10.27 0.94 4.62
C ASN A 212 10.50 0.41 6.05
N SER A 213 11.24 -0.68 6.22
CA SER A 213 11.57 -1.20 7.56
C SER A 213 12.48 -0.25 8.36
N ILE A 214 13.35 0.53 7.70
CA ILE A 214 14.10 1.61 8.35
C ILE A 214 13.13 2.73 8.78
N SER A 215 12.23 3.18 7.89
CA SER A 215 11.23 4.23 8.20
C SER A 215 10.38 3.88 9.43
N GLN A 216 9.76 2.70 9.39
CA GLN A 216 8.85 2.21 10.45
C GLN A 216 9.54 2.00 11.80
N SER A 217 10.85 1.73 11.81
CA SER A 217 11.60 1.44 13.03
C SER A 217 12.33 2.67 13.59
N ASN A 218 12.83 3.54 12.71
CA ASN A 218 13.85 4.55 12.97
C ASN A 218 13.76 5.73 11.96
N HIS A 219 12.58 6.36 11.87
CA HIS A 219 12.25 7.45 10.94
C HIS A 219 13.37 8.51 10.79
N ASP A 220 13.93 9.00 11.90
CA ASP A 220 14.98 10.04 11.94
C ASP A 220 16.20 9.75 11.05
N ILE A 221 16.55 8.48 10.85
CA ILE A 221 17.74 8.08 10.07
C ILE A 221 17.54 8.39 8.59
N LEU A 222 16.33 8.24 8.04
CA LEU A 222 16.06 8.60 6.64
C LEU A 222 16.07 10.13 6.43
N LEU A 223 15.79 10.91 7.48
CA LEU A 223 15.97 12.36 7.46
C LEU A 223 17.46 12.76 7.54
N GLU A 224 18.26 12.16 8.43
CA GLU A 224 19.71 12.40 8.53
C GLU A 224 20.43 12.14 7.18
N PHE A 225 20.07 11.04 6.52
CA PHE A 225 20.62 10.66 5.21
C PHE A 225 19.76 11.11 4.02
N GLY A 226 18.79 12.01 4.23
CA GLY A 226 17.79 12.37 3.22
C GLY A 226 18.39 12.85 1.89
N GLN A 227 19.49 13.61 1.95
CA GLN A 227 20.24 14.07 0.76
C GLN A 227 20.84 12.93 -0.09
N GLN A 228 21.09 11.75 0.49
CA GLN A 228 21.59 10.58 -0.23
C GLN A 228 20.44 9.71 -0.78
N ILE A 229 19.34 9.56 -0.04
CA ILE A 229 18.35 8.50 -0.30
C ILE A 229 16.99 9.00 -0.82
N LEU A 230 16.51 10.18 -0.42
CA LEU A 230 15.23 10.71 -0.92
C LEU A 230 15.27 11.01 -2.43
N PRO A 231 16.39 11.45 -3.03
CA PRO A 231 16.55 11.46 -4.49
C PRO A 231 16.30 10.12 -5.20
N LEU A 232 16.70 9.00 -4.59
CA LEU A 232 16.47 7.67 -5.15
C LEU A 232 14.98 7.30 -5.03
N ILE A 233 14.38 7.55 -3.85
CA ILE A 233 12.95 7.33 -3.60
C ILE A 233 12.08 8.13 -4.58
N PHE A 234 12.46 9.38 -4.91
CA PHE A 234 11.77 10.22 -5.90
C PHE A 234 11.72 9.61 -7.30
N LEU A 235 12.83 9.01 -7.74
CA LEU A 235 12.92 8.27 -9.00
C LEU A 235 12.17 6.93 -8.90
N ALA A 236 12.23 6.26 -7.76
CA ALA A 236 11.68 4.92 -7.57
C ALA A 236 10.15 4.90 -7.57
N MET A 237 9.49 5.90 -6.96
CA MET A 237 8.02 6.04 -6.94
C MET A 237 7.38 6.34 -8.31
N GLN A 238 8.19 6.59 -9.35
CA GLN A 238 7.69 6.76 -10.71
C GLN A 238 7.18 5.41 -11.24
N GLU A 239 5.87 5.35 -11.49
CA GLU A 239 5.15 4.11 -11.78
C GLU A 239 5.66 3.46 -13.08
N ASN A 240 5.92 2.16 -13.02
CA ASN A 240 6.27 1.36 -14.19
C ASN A 240 5.02 1.12 -15.04
N ILE A 241 5.15 1.31 -16.36
CA ILE A 241 4.01 1.28 -17.31
C ILE A 241 4.05 0.05 -18.21
N LEU A 242 5.23 -0.55 -18.39
CA LEU A 242 5.45 -1.61 -19.39
C LEU A 242 5.07 -3.02 -18.90
N ASN A 243 4.65 -3.17 -17.64
CA ASN A 243 4.30 -4.45 -17.05
C ASN A 243 2.79 -4.49 -16.74
N THR A 244 2.14 -5.60 -17.07
CA THR A 244 0.85 -5.96 -16.47
C THR A 244 1.06 -6.19 -14.97
N LYS A 245 0.48 -5.31 -14.14
CA LYS A 245 0.83 -5.20 -12.72
C LYS A 245 0.37 -6.40 -11.88
N ASP A 246 1.27 -7.36 -11.67
CA ASP A 246 1.14 -8.34 -10.57
C ASP A 246 1.00 -7.61 -9.22
N ASP A 247 0.26 -8.18 -8.27
CA ASP A 247 0.00 -7.59 -6.95
C ASP A 247 1.29 -7.18 -6.20
N ASN A 248 2.39 -7.89 -6.46
CA ASN A 248 3.70 -7.60 -5.88
C ASN A 248 4.30 -6.26 -6.39
N GLU A 249 4.11 -5.91 -7.67
CA GLU A 249 4.58 -4.62 -8.22
C GLU A 249 3.73 -3.46 -7.69
N GLN A 250 2.42 -3.68 -7.51
CA GLN A 250 1.51 -2.70 -6.93
C GLN A 250 1.89 -2.37 -5.48
N GLN A 251 2.29 -3.39 -4.70
CA GLN A 251 2.83 -3.19 -3.35
C GLN A 251 4.14 -2.38 -3.36
N GLU A 252 5.06 -2.65 -4.29
CA GLU A 252 6.31 -1.88 -4.39
C GLU A 252 6.04 -0.40 -4.70
N GLU A 253 5.18 -0.12 -5.68
CA GLU A 253 4.81 1.24 -6.07
C GLU A 253 4.17 2.02 -4.91
N PHE A 254 3.30 1.36 -4.14
CA PHE A 254 2.69 1.93 -2.94
C PHE A 254 3.73 2.24 -1.85
N ILE A 255 4.68 1.34 -1.59
CA ILE A 255 5.77 1.56 -0.62
C ILE A 255 6.60 2.79 -1.00
N TRP A 256 7.04 2.90 -2.26
CA TRP A 256 7.84 4.05 -2.69
C TRP A 256 7.08 5.38 -2.60
N LYS A 257 5.79 5.40 -2.99
CA LYS A 257 4.93 6.59 -2.88
C LYS A 257 4.76 7.03 -1.42
N ASN A 258 4.53 6.10 -0.50
CA ASN A 258 4.43 6.39 0.93
C ASN A 258 5.75 6.92 1.51
N LEU A 259 6.88 6.29 1.20
CA LEU A 259 8.21 6.72 1.67
C LEU A 259 8.54 8.17 1.27
N TRP A 260 8.15 8.60 0.06
CA TRP A 260 8.33 10.00 -0.34
C TRP A 260 7.45 10.95 0.47
N ILE A 261 6.17 10.62 0.66
CA ILE A 261 5.20 11.48 1.36
C ILE A 261 5.57 11.62 2.84
N GLU A 262 5.89 10.51 3.52
CA GLU A 262 6.24 10.45 4.94
C GLU A 262 7.46 11.32 5.28
N HIS A 263 8.48 11.35 4.40
CA HIS A 263 9.76 12.03 4.64
C HIS A 263 9.88 13.44 4.04
N THR A 264 8.88 13.90 3.29
CA THR A 264 8.92 15.25 2.68
C THR A 264 7.73 16.14 3.03
N GLY A 265 6.58 15.58 3.41
CA GLY A 265 5.36 16.29 3.83
C GLY A 265 4.64 17.04 2.70
N SER A 266 5.37 17.81 1.89
CA SER A 266 4.88 18.51 0.70
C SER A 266 5.82 18.25 -0.47
N SER A 267 5.28 17.75 -1.58
CA SER A 267 6.05 17.46 -2.80
C SER A 267 6.80 18.68 -3.35
N ILE A 268 6.29 19.91 -3.14
CA ILE A 268 6.98 21.13 -3.57
C ILE A 268 8.28 21.31 -2.79
N THR A 269 8.20 21.28 -1.45
CA THR A 269 9.34 21.46 -0.55
C THR A 269 10.33 20.31 -0.67
N GLY A 270 9.85 19.06 -0.76
CA GLY A 270 10.69 17.88 -0.97
C GLY A 270 11.48 17.96 -2.26
N ILE A 271 10.84 18.28 -3.39
CA ILE A 271 11.56 18.42 -4.67
C ILE A 271 12.58 19.56 -4.57
N GLN A 272 12.24 20.71 -4.00
CA GLN A 272 13.15 21.85 -3.89
C GLN A 272 14.39 21.54 -3.02
N THR A 273 14.22 20.92 -1.85
CA THR A 273 15.32 20.58 -0.93
C THR A 273 16.29 19.54 -1.50
N TYR A 274 15.81 18.64 -2.37
CA TYR A 274 16.59 17.51 -2.90
C TYR A 274 16.86 17.59 -4.41
N ILE A 275 16.52 18.71 -5.08
CA ILE A 275 16.53 18.85 -6.55
C ILE A 275 17.84 18.45 -7.22
N LYS A 276 18.99 18.77 -6.61
CA LYS A 276 20.31 18.44 -7.15
C LYS A 276 20.51 16.92 -7.25
N GLY A 277 20.33 16.21 -6.14
CA GLY A 277 20.44 14.75 -6.10
C GLY A 277 19.38 14.07 -6.98
N ILE A 278 18.19 14.65 -7.08
CA ILE A 278 17.13 14.17 -7.99
C ILE A 278 17.59 14.25 -9.45
N ILE A 279 18.15 15.39 -9.88
CA ILE A 279 18.71 15.57 -11.23
C ILE A 279 19.85 14.57 -11.51
N ASP A 280 20.71 14.29 -10.53
CA ASP A 280 21.80 13.32 -10.67
C ASP A 280 21.26 11.88 -10.82
N ASN A 281 20.22 11.48 -10.07
CA ASN A 281 19.56 10.18 -10.23
C ASN A 281 18.79 10.07 -11.57
N ILE A 282 18.11 11.14 -11.99
CA ILE A 282 17.44 11.21 -13.31
C ILE A 282 18.46 11.04 -14.45
N ARG A 283 19.65 11.62 -14.33
CA ARG A 283 20.75 11.45 -15.31
C ARG A 283 21.15 9.98 -15.42
N LEU A 284 21.42 9.32 -14.29
CA LEU A 284 21.75 7.88 -14.23
C LEU A 284 20.63 7.04 -14.86
N ALA A 285 19.37 7.35 -14.57
CA ALA A 285 18.21 6.63 -15.09
C ALA A 285 18.04 6.75 -16.62
N ILE A 286 18.28 7.94 -17.18
CA ILE A 286 18.20 8.20 -18.64
C ILE A 286 19.41 7.59 -19.38
N GLU A 287 20.58 7.55 -18.74
CA GLU A 287 21.79 6.95 -19.31
C GLU A 287 21.82 5.42 -19.20
N HIS A 288 21.01 4.83 -18.31
CA HIS A 288 20.91 3.39 -18.07
C HIS A 288 20.59 2.56 -19.34
N HIS A 289 20.92 1.26 -19.35
CA HIS A 289 20.61 0.39 -20.51
C HIS A 289 19.12 0.03 -20.60
N SER A 290 18.44 -0.19 -19.48
CA SER A 290 17.01 -0.56 -19.45
C SER A 290 16.07 0.60 -19.78
N TYR A 291 15.09 0.35 -20.67
CA TYR A 291 14.06 1.32 -21.04
C TYR A 291 13.15 1.73 -19.89
N THR A 292 12.84 0.83 -18.94
CA THR A 292 11.99 1.17 -17.77
C THR A 292 12.61 2.27 -16.92
N MET A 293 13.93 2.24 -16.71
CA MET A 293 14.65 3.30 -15.98
C MET A 293 14.62 4.62 -16.74
N LYS A 294 14.76 4.62 -18.07
CA LYS A 294 14.65 5.84 -18.89
C LYS A 294 13.26 6.46 -18.77
N ILE A 295 12.21 5.64 -18.75
CA ILE A 295 10.81 6.09 -18.59
C ILE A 295 10.58 6.66 -17.18
N LYS A 296 11.06 5.99 -16.11
CA LYS A 296 11.06 6.57 -14.75
C LYS A 296 11.77 7.92 -14.70
N GLY A 297 12.93 8.04 -15.37
CA GLY A 297 13.66 9.30 -15.52
C GLY A 297 12.83 10.40 -16.19
N ALA A 298 12.17 10.11 -17.33
CA ALA A 298 11.27 11.07 -17.98
C ALA A 298 10.10 11.49 -17.08
N ARG A 299 9.41 10.52 -16.46
CA ARG A 299 8.27 10.80 -15.55
C ARG A 299 8.68 11.65 -14.35
N ALA A 300 9.86 11.42 -13.76
CA ALA A 300 10.40 12.26 -12.71
C ALA A 300 10.55 13.73 -13.17
N ILE A 301 11.02 13.97 -14.40
CA ILE A 301 11.10 15.32 -14.99
C ILE A 301 9.70 15.92 -15.22
N GLN A 302 8.75 15.13 -15.73
CA GLN A 302 7.35 15.56 -15.90
C GLN A 302 6.76 16.03 -14.56
N MET A 303 6.93 15.24 -13.49
CA MET A 303 6.36 15.53 -12.18
C MET A 303 7.03 16.74 -11.49
N ILE A 304 8.33 17.00 -11.75
CA ILE A 304 9.00 18.25 -11.34
C ILE A 304 8.34 19.46 -12.02
N GLY A 305 8.05 19.38 -13.33
CA GLY A 305 7.37 20.44 -14.09
C GLY A 305 5.95 20.69 -13.59
N GLU A 306 5.18 19.64 -13.32
CA GLU A 306 3.81 19.72 -12.77
C GLU A 306 3.77 20.26 -11.33
N THR A 307 4.78 19.94 -10.51
CA THR A 307 4.80 20.32 -9.10
C THR A 307 5.36 21.72 -8.88
N LEU A 308 6.50 22.07 -9.50
CA LEU A 308 7.16 23.36 -9.27
C LEU A 308 6.65 24.48 -10.18
N LYS A 309 6.27 24.17 -11.42
CA LYS A 309 5.77 25.15 -12.41
C LYS A 309 6.71 26.35 -12.56
N MET A 310 6.29 27.54 -12.12
CA MET A 310 7.08 28.79 -12.14
C MET A 310 8.17 28.87 -11.07
N ASN A 311 8.17 27.99 -10.06
CA ASN A 311 9.17 27.95 -8.99
C ASN A 311 10.44 27.15 -9.38
N LEU A 312 10.56 26.72 -10.63
CA LEU A 312 11.73 25.99 -11.14
C LEU A 312 12.80 26.98 -11.63
N ASN A 313 14.00 26.91 -11.05
CA ASN A 313 15.16 27.70 -11.49
C ASN A 313 15.49 27.42 -12.96
N ASN A 314 15.74 28.47 -13.75
CA ASN A 314 16.12 28.42 -15.17
C ASN A 314 17.35 27.52 -15.43
N GLU A 315 18.31 27.44 -14.50
CA GLU A 315 19.46 26.54 -14.60
C GLU A 315 19.03 25.06 -14.58
N TYR A 316 18.21 24.68 -13.60
CA TYR A 316 17.67 23.32 -13.49
C TYR A 316 16.72 23.01 -14.65
N LEU A 317 15.90 23.96 -15.08
CA LEU A 317 15.07 23.85 -16.29
C LEU A 317 15.90 23.52 -17.53
N PHE A 318 17.02 24.21 -17.76
CA PHE A 318 17.92 23.92 -18.88
C PHE A 318 18.49 22.50 -18.80
N ILE A 319 18.98 22.07 -17.63
CA ILE A 319 19.54 20.73 -17.42
C ILE A 319 18.46 19.65 -17.65
N LEU A 320 17.25 19.84 -17.12
CA LEU A 320 16.13 18.91 -17.28
C LEU A 320 15.69 18.79 -18.75
N VAL A 321 15.67 19.89 -19.51
CA VAL A 321 15.37 19.87 -20.95
C VAL A 321 16.46 19.16 -21.75
N GLU A 322 17.74 19.46 -21.54
CA GLU A 322 18.84 18.78 -22.26
C GLU A 322 18.88 17.27 -21.93
N LEU A 323 18.51 16.86 -20.71
CA LEU A 323 18.33 15.45 -20.35
C LEU A 323 17.16 14.78 -21.12
N LEU A 324 16.02 15.48 -21.28
CA LEU A 324 14.91 14.99 -22.12
C LEU A 324 15.31 14.87 -23.59
N LEU A 325 16.02 15.87 -24.14
CA LEU A 325 16.50 15.86 -25.52
C LEU A 325 17.52 14.72 -25.76
N LYS A 326 18.39 14.45 -24.78
CA LYS A 326 19.30 13.27 -24.79
C LYS A 326 18.51 11.96 -24.79
N GLY A 327 17.45 11.85 -24.00
CA GLY A 327 16.57 10.66 -23.95
C GLY A 327 15.70 10.45 -25.21
N LEU A 328 15.40 11.51 -25.96
CA LEU A 328 14.75 11.41 -27.27
C LEU A 328 15.66 10.84 -28.37
N TYR A 329 16.98 10.80 -28.20
CA TYR A 329 17.87 10.30 -29.24
C TYR A 329 17.69 8.79 -29.51
N GLY A 330 17.87 8.38 -30.77
CA GLY A 330 17.85 6.97 -31.19
C GLY A 330 16.49 6.43 -31.65
N ARG A 331 16.25 5.14 -31.39
CA ARG A 331 15.07 4.37 -31.84
C ARG A 331 13.80 4.81 -31.08
N VAL A 332 12.64 4.34 -31.54
CA VAL A 332 11.37 4.44 -30.79
C VAL A 332 11.16 3.10 -30.09
N TYR A 333 10.71 3.15 -28.84
CA TYR A 333 10.35 2.03 -27.99
C TYR A 333 9.09 2.40 -27.19
N GLU A 334 8.41 1.42 -26.63
CA GLU A 334 7.19 1.62 -25.84
C GLU A 334 7.47 2.48 -24.60
N GLY A 335 6.58 3.42 -24.27
CA GLY A 335 6.81 4.39 -23.19
C GLY A 335 7.72 5.56 -23.54
N LYS A 336 8.38 5.58 -24.72
CA LYS A 336 9.23 6.72 -25.13
C LYS A 336 8.43 8.03 -25.27
N GLU A 337 7.13 7.95 -25.56
CA GLU A 337 6.24 9.11 -25.62
C GLU A 337 6.14 9.91 -24.31
N TYR A 338 6.53 9.33 -23.17
CA TYR A 338 6.62 10.08 -21.91
C TYR A 338 7.72 11.15 -21.93
N PHE A 339 8.79 10.99 -22.72
CA PHE A 339 9.76 12.08 -22.95
C PHE A 339 9.10 13.28 -23.66
N LEU A 340 8.21 13.02 -24.63
CA LEU A 340 7.47 14.06 -25.34
C LEU A 340 6.45 14.74 -24.41
N ARG A 341 5.72 13.98 -23.61
CA ARG A 341 4.80 14.50 -22.57
C ARG A 341 5.53 15.36 -21.53
N SER A 342 6.74 14.98 -21.14
CA SER A 342 7.57 15.75 -20.21
C SER A 342 7.96 17.12 -20.78
N ILE A 343 8.32 17.18 -22.07
CA ILE A 343 8.62 18.45 -22.77
C ILE A 343 7.35 19.31 -22.87
N GLU A 344 6.22 18.72 -23.26
CA GLU A 344 4.91 19.37 -23.34
C GLU A 344 4.50 19.99 -21.98
N THR A 345 4.58 19.22 -20.90
CA THR A 345 4.37 19.69 -19.52
C THR A 345 5.27 20.88 -19.16
N ILE A 346 6.57 20.81 -19.48
CA ILE A 346 7.51 21.91 -19.26
C ILE A 346 7.13 23.15 -20.09
N CYS A 347 6.76 22.98 -21.35
CA CYS A 347 6.33 24.09 -22.21
C CYS A 347 5.07 24.79 -21.68
N ILE A 348 4.12 24.03 -21.12
CA ILE A 348 2.88 24.56 -20.53
C ILE A 348 3.16 25.28 -19.21
N HIS A 349 3.90 24.66 -18.28
CA HIS A 349 4.04 25.18 -16.90
C HIS A 349 5.23 26.12 -16.67
N CYS A 350 6.27 26.07 -17.50
CA CYS A 350 7.46 26.93 -17.41
C CYS A 350 7.53 27.96 -18.56
N LYS A 351 6.36 28.32 -19.13
CA LYS A 351 6.21 29.18 -20.33
C LYS A 351 7.04 30.46 -20.28
N ASP A 352 7.04 31.16 -19.15
CA ASP A 352 7.70 32.47 -19.03
C ASP A 352 9.21 32.37 -18.85
N SER A 353 9.71 31.37 -18.12
CA SER A 353 11.14 31.02 -18.08
C SER A 353 11.68 30.68 -19.47
N LEU A 354 10.90 29.95 -20.28
CA LEU A 354 11.29 29.55 -21.64
C LEU A 354 11.37 30.74 -22.62
N LYS A 355 10.56 31.80 -22.45
CA LYS A 355 10.64 33.01 -23.29
C LYS A 355 12.01 33.67 -23.23
N THR A 356 12.66 33.63 -22.07
CA THR A 356 14.00 34.19 -21.82
C THR A 356 15.11 33.44 -22.56
N SER A 357 14.86 32.20 -23.01
CA SER A 357 15.87 31.31 -23.60
C SER A 357 15.47 30.84 -25.01
N SER A 358 15.40 31.79 -25.95
CA SER A 358 15.06 31.54 -27.36
C SER A 358 15.85 30.38 -28.00
N ASP A 359 17.15 30.28 -27.68
CA ASP A 359 18.04 29.20 -28.16
C ASP A 359 17.57 27.80 -27.70
N LEU A 360 17.13 27.67 -26.44
CA LEU A 360 16.58 26.43 -25.90
C LEU A 360 15.26 26.05 -26.60
N VAL A 361 14.39 27.04 -26.85
CA VAL A 361 13.13 26.83 -27.58
C VAL A 361 13.39 26.36 -29.02
N GLN A 362 14.43 26.88 -29.69
CA GLN A 362 14.85 26.41 -31.01
C GLN A 362 15.36 24.96 -30.97
N ARG A 363 16.21 24.59 -29.99
CA ARG A 363 16.68 23.21 -29.80
C ARG A 363 15.54 22.22 -29.56
N ILE A 364 14.55 22.59 -28.74
CA ILE A 364 13.35 21.77 -28.52
C ILE A 364 12.61 21.59 -29.84
N TYR A 365 12.30 22.68 -30.54
CA TYR A 365 11.57 22.66 -31.82
C TYR A 365 12.23 21.76 -32.87
N GLU A 366 13.54 21.89 -33.07
CA GLU A 366 14.29 21.07 -34.04
C GLU A 366 14.28 19.57 -33.72
N ASN A 367 14.32 19.20 -32.45
CA ASN A 367 14.32 17.79 -32.04
C ASN A 367 12.92 17.18 -32.08
N ILE A 368 11.89 17.91 -31.66
CA ILE A 368 10.48 17.48 -31.84
C ILE A 368 10.16 17.31 -33.33
N LEU A 369 10.66 18.19 -34.21
CA LEU A 369 10.49 18.08 -35.67
C LEU A 369 11.19 16.84 -36.28
N LYS A 370 12.26 16.33 -35.66
CA LYS A 370 12.90 15.05 -36.04
C LYS A 370 12.05 13.86 -35.57
N GLU A 371 11.50 13.91 -34.35
CA GLU A 371 10.66 12.83 -33.81
C GLU A 371 9.28 12.75 -34.48
N CYS A 372 8.74 13.85 -35.01
CA CYS A 372 7.54 13.87 -35.88
C CYS A 372 7.70 13.06 -37.18
N LYS A 373 8.93 12.75 -37.60
CA LYS A 373 9.23 11.98 -38.83
C LYS A 373 9.35 10.47 -38.60
N LYS A 374 9.17 9.97 -37.37
CA LYS A 374 9.23 8.53 -37.05
C LYS A 374 7.98 7.80 -37.57
N GLN A 375 8.11 6.49 -37.79
CA GLN A 375 7.05 5.66 -38.39
C GLN A 375 5.91 5.28 -37.43
N SER A 376 6.17 5.15 -36.11
CA SER A 376 5.14 4.77 -35.13
C SER A 376 4.05 5.85 -35.03
N LEU A 377 2.81 5.47 -35.36
CA LEU A 377 1.69 6.41 -35.47
C LEU A 377 1.29 7.01 -34.12
N GLN A 378 1.26 6.21 -33.05
CA GLN A 378 0.94 6.65 -31.68
C GLN A 378 2.02 7.59 -31.12
N TYR A 379 3.29 7.28 -31.32
CA TYR A 379 4.39 8.15 -30.91
C TYR A 379 4.40 9.46 -31.72
N ARG A 380 4.14 9.38 -33.02
CA ARG A 380 4.08 10.53 -33.93
C ARG A 380 2.90 11.48 -33.61
N SER A 381 1.72 10.97 -33.23
CA SER A 381 0.60 11.83 -32.87
C SER A 381 0.88 12.64 -31.59
N VAL A 382 1.57 12.05 -30.60
CA VAL A 382 2.08 12.80 -29.44
C VAL A 382 3.11 13.85 -29.89
N ALA A 383 4.10 13.48 -30.71
CA ALA A 383 5.13 14.42 -31.18
C ALA A 383 4.54 15.64 -31.93
N ILE A 384 3.53 15.42 -32.77
CA ILE A 384 2.82 16.49 -33.48
C ILE A 384 2.05 17.40 -32.50
N ARG A 385 1.45 16.86 -31.43
CA ARG A 385 0.78 17.66 -30.39
C ARG A 385 1.75 18.59 -29.66
N VAL A 386 2.95 18.09 -29.31
CA VAL A 386 4.01 18.93 -28.73
C VAL A 386 4.45 20.02 -29.72
N LEU A 387 4.55 19.68 -31.02
CA LEU A 387 4.95 20.64 -32.05
C LEU A 387 3.93 21.78 -32.25
N SER A 388 2.62 21.49 -32.20
CA SER A 388 1.59 22.54 -32.30
C SER A 388 1.64 23.51 -31.13
N LEU A 389 1.81 23.02 -29.89
CA LEU A 389 1.96 23.88 -28.71
C LEU A 389 3.20 24.80 -28.80
N LEU A 390 4.31 24.29 -29.35
CA LEU A 390 5.51 25.09 -29.61
C LEU A 390 5.31 26.16 -30.69
N ALA A 391 4.45 25.90 -31.69
CA ALA A 391 4.08 26.89 -32.69
C ALA A 391 3.21 28.02 -32.10
N ASP A 392 2.23 27.68 -31.26
CA ASP A 392 1.37 28.64 -30.55
C ASP A 392 2.14 29.52 -29.56
N HIS A 393 3.31 29.08 -29.11
CA HIS A 393 4.22 29.95 -28.33
C HIS A 393 4.90 31.01 -29.20
N ARG A 394 5.23 30.71 -30.47
CA ARG A 394 5.94 31.63 -31.37
C ARG A 394 5.04 32.69 -32.00
N SER A 395 3.76 32.39 -32.23
CA SER A 395 2.78 33.38 -32.70
C SER A 395 2.48 34.48 -31.67
N THR A 396 2.81 34.26 -30.39
CA THR A 396 2.62 35.27 -29.32
C THR A 396 3.81 36.23 -29.10
N THR A 397 4.92 36.09 -29.84
CA THR A 397 6.18 36.83 -29.58
C THR A 397 6.68 37.71 -30.73
N THR A 398 5.96 37.86 -31.83
CA THR A 398 6.29 38.85 -32.87
C THR A 398 5.89 40.29 -32.45
N PRO A 399 6.84 41.25 -32.43
CA PRO A 399 6.51 42.68 -32.36
C PRO A 399 5.75 43.12 -33.61
N GLN A 400 4.98 44.21 -33.52
CA GLN A 400 4.31 44.82 -34.67
C GLN A 400 5.32 45.54 -35.57
N THR A 401 5.42 45.15 -36.84
CA THR A 401 6.18 45.89 -37.86
C THR A 401 5.41 46.05 -39.18
N ALA A 402 4.75 47.21 -39.28
CA ALA A 402 4.40 47.92 -40.51
C ALA A 402 3.36 47.27 -41.49
N PRO A 403 2.63 48.09 -42.28
CA PRO A 403 1.45 47.63 -43.01
C PRO A 403 1.75 47.06 -44.41
N ALA A 404 0.84 46.21 -44.90
CA ALA A 404 0.83 45.76 -46.29
C ALA A 404 0.62 46.93 -47.26
N THR A 405 1.38 46.95 -48.36
CA THR A 405 1.37 48.01 -49.36
C THR A 405 0.19 47.93 -50.33
N ASN A 406 -0.47 49.06 -50.57
CA ASN A 406 -1.57 49.19 -51.52
C ASN A 406 -1.17 48.80 -52.95
N THR A 407 -1.86 47.82 -53.55
CA THR A 407 -1.85 47.58 -55.01
C THR A 407 -3.24 47.83 -55.63
N ARG A 408 -3.45 49.09 -56.01
CA ARG A 408 -4.66 49.60 -56.70
C ARG A 408 -4.75 49.05 -58.13
N ARG A 409 -5.80 48.28 -58.47
CA ARG A 409 -6.12 47.92 -59.86
C ARG A 409 -7.60 48.22 -60.19
N LYS A 410 -7.88 48.53 -61.46
CA LYS A 410 -9.09 49.21 -61.95
C LYS A 410 -10.22 48.24 -62.35
N GLN A 411 -11.47 48.69 -62.25
CA GLN A 411 -12.57 48.33 -63.17
C GLN A 411 -12.83 49.50 -64.14
N PRO A 412 -13.26 49.21 -65.38
CA PRO A 412 -14.65 49.45 -65.87
C PRO A 412 -15.18 48.28 -66.75
N SER A 413 -16.44 48.17 -67.21
CA SER A 413 -17.75 48.82 -66.93
C SER A 413 -18.88 47.95 -67.58
N THR A 414 -19.92 48.57 -68.17
CA THR A 414 -21.01 48.01 -69.04
C THR A 414 -21.95 46.95 -68.43
N THR A 415 -23.21 47.22 -68.04
CA THR A 415 -24.44 47.69 -68.77
C THR A 415 -25.17 46.57 -69.53
N ASP A 416 -26.48 46.33 -69.45
CA ASP A 416 -27.62 46.82 -68.61
C ASP A 416 -28.68 45.65 -68.52
N GLU A 417 -30.00 45.72 -68.27
CA GLU A 417 -31.02 46.78 -68.17
C GLU A 417 -32.32 46.30 -67.45
N SER A 418 -33.12 47.24 -66.90
CA SER A 418 -34.55 47.10 -66.51
C SER A 418 -34.91 46.15 -65.32
N SER A 419 -36.01 46.30 -64.56
CA SER A 419 -37.01 47.39 -64.42
C SER A 419 -37.61 47.41 -63.00
N SER A 420 -38.31 48.50 -62.63
CA SER A 420 -39.03 48.72 -61.35
C SER A 420 -40.49 49.15 -61.66
N PRO A 421 -41.45 49.26 -60.69
CA PRO A 421 -41.36 50.22 -59.58
C PRO A 421 -42.03 49.86 -58.22
N ASP A 422 -41.59 50.62 -57.21
CA ASP A 422 -42.22 50.98 -55.92
C ASP A 422 -43.61 51.68 -56.09
N PRO A 423 -44.45 51.99 -55.05
CA PRO A 423 -43.99 52.55 -53.76
C PRO A 423 -44.83 52.36 -52.46
N VAL A 424 -44.31 53.00 -51.39
CA VAL A 424 -44.97 53.64 -50.21
C VAL A 424 -44.58 53.04 -48.84
N THR A 425 -43.94 53.90 -48.05
CA THR A 425 -43.67 53.81 -46.60
C THR A 425 -44.38 55.02 -45.93
N PRO A 426 -44.44 55.24 -44.57
CA PRO A 426 -43.49 54.74 -43.55
C PRO A 426 -43.98 54.53 -42.09
N ARG A 427 -42.98 54.20 -41.23
CA ARG A 427 -42.78 54.52 -39.78
C ARG A 427 -43.06 53.46 -38.69
N ARG A 428 -41.99 53.28 -37.88
CA ARG A 428 -41.89 52.85 -36.45
C ARG A 428 -42.27 51.40 -36.10
N GLY A 429 -41.29 50.58 -35.65
CA GLY A 429 -41.59 49.21 -35.21
C GLY A 429 -40.51 48.30 -34.53
N ARG A 430 -39.32 48.80 -34.13
CA ARG A 430 -38.43 48.15 -33.11
C ARG A 430 -38.11 46.63 -33.25
N ARG A 431 -37.05 46.31 -34.02
CA ARG A 431 -36.01 45.27 -33.75
C ARG A 431 -36.47 43.78 -33.63
N SER A 432 -36.25 42.99 -34.70
CA SER A 432 -36.46 41.54 -34.71
C SER A 432 -35.20 40.70 -34.38
N THR A 433 -35.42 39.55 -33.74
CA THR A 433 -34.65 38.29 -33.80
C THR A 433 -33.12 38.33 -33.93
N LYS A 434 -32.43 38.05 -32.81
CA LYS A 434 -31.42 36.99 -32.77
C LYS A 434 -31.93 35.89 -31.82
N LEU A 435 -31.82 34.62 -32.21
CA LEU A 435 -31.98 33.52 -31.26
C LEU A 435 -30.83 33.57 -30.26
N THR A 436 -31.17 33.51 -28.98
CA THR A 436 -30.22 33.48 -27.86
C THR A 436 -30.69 32.41 -26.88
N THR A 437 -29.75 31.74 -26.24
CA THR A 437 -29.99 30.70 -25.21
C THR A 437 -30.81 31.21 -24.02
N PRO A 438 -31.84 30.48 -23.57
CA PRO A 438 -32.04 30.22 -22.14
C PRO A 438 -31.05 29.09 -21.74
N THR A 439 -30.13 29.28 -20.79
CA THR A 439 -30.33 29.61 -19.37
C THR A 439 -30.99 28.47 -18.61
N GLU A 440 -30.26 27.93 -17.64
CA GLU A 440 -30.65 26.79 -16.81
C GLU A 440 -31.93 27.09 -16.03
N GLN A 441 -32.86 26.13 -16.00
CA GLN A 441 -33.91 26.09 -15.00
C GLN A 441 -33.88 24.73 -14.29
N SER A 442 -33.74 24.81 -12.97
CA SER A 442 -33.65 23.68 -12.05
C SER A 442 -34.96 22.89 -12.02
N SER A 443 -35.03 21.77 -12.72
CA SER A 443 -36.08 20.76 -12.50
C SER A 443 -35.85 20.07 -11.15
N GLN A 444 -36.57 20.51 -10.12
CA GLN A 444 -36.60 19.85 -8.83
C GLN A 444 -37.49 18.60 -8.88
N GLU A 445 -36.92 17.41 -8.75
CA GLU A 445 -37.67 16.22 -8.32
C GLU A 445 -37.35 15.94 -6.85
N GLN A 446 -38.22 16.43 -5.97
CA GLN A 446 -38.27 16.04 -4.56
C GLN A 446 -39.40 15.03 -4.35
N THR A 447 -39.06 13.79 -4.06
CA THR A 447 -39.92 12.87 -3.28
C THR A 447 -39.03 11.94 -2.45
N SER A 448 -39.29 11.67 -1.17
CA SER A 448 -40.19 12.35 -0.21
C SER A 448 -39.93 11.79 1.21
N THR A 449 -40.44 12.48 2.22
CA THR A 449 -40.57 12.08 3.66
C THR A 449 -39.42 12.39 4.61
N ASP A 450 -39.86 12.74 5.83
CA ASP A 450 -39.14 13.05 7.06
C ASP A 450 -38.38 14.38 7.11
N ASP A 451 -38.88 15.32 7.94
CA ASP A 451 -38.35 16.67 8.17
C ASP A 451 -37.19 16.64 9.20
N ARG A 452 -36.42 15.54 9.21
CA ARG A 452 -35.33 15.27 10.14
C ARG A 452 -33.99 15.72 9.57
N PRO A 453 -33.03 16.18 10.40
CA PRO A 453 -31.67 16.38 9.94
C PRO A 453 -31.05 15.05 9.49
N VAL A 454 -30.25 15.08 8.44
CA VAL A 454 -29.57 13.87 7.93
C VAL A 454 -28.41 13.54 8.87
N ARG A 455 -28.45 12.36 9.51
CA ARG A 455 -27.45 11.96 10.49
C ARG A 455 -26.26 11.31 9.82
N ILE A 456 -25.08 11.87 10.05
CA ILE A 456 -23.83 11.41 9.45
C ILE A 456 -22.83 10.99 10.53
N ALA A 457 -22.23 9.83 10.34
CA ALA A 457 -21.08 9.40 11.11
C ALA A 457 -19.78 9.66 10.34
N LEU A 458 -18.77 10.15 11.04
CA LEU A 458 -17.41 10.24 10.53
C LEU A 458 -16.53 9.13 11.13
N SER A 459 -15.57 8.65 10.36
CA SER A 459 -14.48 7.80 10.86
C SER A 459 -13.44 8.66 11.57
N SER A 460 -12.99 8.24 12.75
CA SER A 460 -12.01 8.96 13.59
C SER A 460 -10.61 9.10 12.97
N HIS A 461 -10.39 8.51 11.80
CA HIS A 461 -9.17 8.65 11.01
C HIS A 461 -9.28 9.70 9.88
N LEU A 462 -10.39 10.44 9.79
CA LEU A 462 -10.60 11.50 8.81
C LEU A 462 -10.33 12.86 9.45
N ASN A 463 -9.31 13.56 8.97
CA ASN A 463 -8.88 14.85 9.50
C ASN A 463 -9.77 15.98 8.99
N PHE A 464 -11.00 16.09 9.51
CA PHE A 464 -11.91 17.20 9.24
C PHE A 464 -11.87 18.24 10.36
N ASP A 465 -11.25 19.40 10.09
CA ASP A 465 -11.26 20.56 11.00
C ASP A 465 -12.67 21.01 11.39
N GLN A 466 -12.80 21.68 12.55
CA GLN A 466 -14.09 22.21 13.04
C GLN A 466 -14.83 23.10 12.02
N SER A 467 -14.09 23.84 11.18
CA SER A 467 -14.66 24.64 10.08
C SER A 467 -15.49 23.79 9.09
N HIS A 468 -15.04 22.56 8.80
CA HIS A 468 -15.77 21.61 7.97
C HIS A 468 -17.02 21.11 8.69
N LEU A 469 -16.91 20.77 9.97
CA LEU A 469 -18.03 20.29 10.80
C LEU A 469 -19.12 21.37 10.95
N ASP A 470 -18.74 22.63 11.16
CA ASP A 470 -19.67 23.77 11.22
C ASP A 470 -20.31 24.09 9.87
N THR A 471 -19.64 23.79 8.76
CA THR A 471 -20.22 23.91 7.41
C THR A 471 -21.27 22.81 7.18
N LEU A 472 -21.01 21.58 7.61
CA LEU A 472 -21.99 20.48 7.57
C LEU A 472 -23.22 20.78 8.46
N ARG A 473 -23.01 21.30 9.67
CA ARG A 473 -24.11 21.76 10.56
C ARG A 473 -24.98 22.83 9.90
N LYS A 474 -24.37 23.82 9.22
CA LYS A 474 -25.10 24.86 8.46
C LYS A 474 -25.88 24.31 7.26
N LEU A 475 -25.46 23.18 6.70
CA LEU A 475 -26.15 22.46 5.62
C LEU A 475 -27.22 21.47 6.12
N GLY A 476 -27.53 21.46 7.43
CA GLY A 476 -28.61 20.65 8.01
C GLY A 476 -28.22 19.23 8.42
N PHE A 477 -26.92 18.92 8.48
CA PHE A 477 -26.43 17.61 8.91
C PHE A 477 -26.21 17.55 10.43
N GLU A 478 -26.62 16.44 11.02
CA GLU A 478 -26.35 16.12 12.42
C GLU A 478 -25.17 15.13 12.51
N ILE A 479 -24.09 15.52 13.18
CA ILE A 479 -22.85 14.73 13.23
C ILE A 479 -22.86 13.82 14.45
N MET A 480 -22.68 12.51 14.21
CA MET A 480 -22.72 11.45 15.22
C MET A 480 -21.32 10.87 15.47
N ASP A 481 -20.74 11.19 16.62
CA ASP A 481 -19.38 10.77 16.99
C ASP A 481 -19.28 9.26 17.24
N GLU A 482 -20.24 8.68 17.97
CA GLU A 482 -20.25 7.24 18.28
C GLU A 482 -21.58 6.53 17.96
N SER A 483 -22.67 7.26 17.73
CA SER A 483 -23.97 6.66 17.41
C SER A 483 -23.94 5.90 16.08
N CYS A 484 -24.63 4.76 16.10
CA CYS A 484 -24.73 3.79 15.02
C CYS A 484 -26.09 3.83 14.30
N GLN A 485 -26.95 4.80 14.63
CA GLN A 485 -28.22 5.07 13.96
C GLN A 485 -28.07 6.30 13.04
N VAL A 486 -27.30 6.12 11.95
CA VAL A 486 -26.99 7.17 10.97
C VAL A 486 -27.54 6.82 9.59
N ASP A 487 -27.82 7.85 8.81
CA ASP A 487 -28.23 7.73 7.41
C ASP A 487 -27.01 7.46 6.50
N ALA A 488 -25.84 7.98 6.87
CA ALA A 488 -24.56 7.71 6.19
C ALA A 488 -23.36 7.61 7.15
N LEU A 489 -22.34 6.82 6.75
CA LEU A 489 -21.01 6.72 7.37
C LEU A 489 -19.94 7.09 6.32
N VAL A 490 -19.08 8.06 6.65
CA VAL A 490 -17.98 8.48 5.78
C VAL A 490 -16.67 7.84 6.24
N VAL A 491 -15.96 7.19 5.31
CA VAL A 491 -14.78 6.34 5.54
C VAL A 491 -13.81 6.43 4.38
N ASP A 492 -12.49 6.36 4.68
CA ASP A 492 -11.42 6.32 3.69
C ASP A 492 -11.33 4.96 2.97
N ARG A 493 -11.59 3.88 3.70
CA ARG A 493 -11.53 2.47 3.26
C ARG A 493 -12.33 1.59 4.21
N ILE A 494 -12.63 0.37 3.79
CA ILE A 494 -13.36 -0.60 4.63
C ILE A 494 -12.44 -1.13 5.72
N ARG A 495 -12.78 -0.79 6.97
CA ARG A 495 -12.11 -1.29 8.18
C ARG A 495 -13.12 -2.09 8.99
N ARG A 496 -12.78 -3.32 9.39
CA ARG A 496 -13.68 -4.25 10.12
C ARG A 496 -13.83 -3.84 11.59
N THR A 497 -14.47 -2.71 11.83
CA THR A 497 -14.74 -2.13 13.16
C THR A 497 -16.23 -2.25 13.52
N LYS A 498 -16.53 -2.17 14.82
CA LYS A 498 -17.91 -2.07 15.35
C LYS A 498 -18.76 -1.05 14.59
N LYS A 499 -18.27 0.19 14.48
CA LYS A 499 -18.96 1.31 13.81
C LYS A 499 -19.27 0.99 12.34
N PHE A 500 -18.35 0.36 11.60
CA PHE A 500 -18.60 -0.09 10.23
C PHE A 500 -19.71 -1.15 10.15
N PHE A 501 -19.60 -2.23 10.94
CA PHE A 501 -20.57 -3.32 10.88
C PHE A 501 -21.98 -2.90 11.29
N MET A 502 -22.13 -2.08 12.34
CA MET A 502 -23.44 -1.58 12.75
C MET A 502 -24.09 -0.64 11.72
N CYS A 503 -23.29 0.17 11.01
CA CYS A 503 -23.80 1.02 9.93
C CYS A 503 -24.21 0.18 8.71
N LEU A 504 -23.38 -0.79 8.30
CA LEU A 504 -23.70 -1.70 7.19
C LEU A 504 -24.93 -2.57 7.49
N ALA A 505 -25.04 -3.10 8.71
CA ALA A 505 -26.16 -3.92 9.16
C ALA A 505 -27.52 -3.20 9.10
N ARG A 506 -27.54 -1.88 9.31
CA ARG A 506 -28.73 -1.03 9.18
C ARG A 506 -28.90 -0.42 7.78
N GLY A 507 -28.06 -0.80 6.81
CA GLY A 507 -28.13 -0.30 5.45
C GLY A 507 -27.79 1.19 5.29
N ALA A 508 -27.00 1.77 6.20
CA ALA A 508 -26.53 3.16 6.05
C ALA A 508 -25.66 3.33 4.79
N HIS A 509 -25.68 4.53 4.20
CA HIS A 509 -24.85 4.83 3.03
C HIS A 509 -23.37 4.89 3.42
N ILE A 510 -22.52 4.09 2.78
CA ILE A 510 -21.07 4.05 3.06
C ILE A 510 -20.32 4.84 1.98
N LEU A 511 -19.75 5.98 2.36
CA LEU A 511 -19.34 7.05 1.44
C LEU A 511 -17.85 7.42 1.58
N SER A 512 -17.24 7.91 0.51
CA SER A 512 -15.87 8.42 0.48
C SER A 512 -15.74 9.85 1.02
N PRO A 513 -14.57 10.29 1.53
CA PRO A 513 -14.37 11.64 2.07
C PRO A 513 -14.65 12.76 1.06
N THR A 514 -14.43 12.47 -0.22
CA THR A 514 -14.73 13.35 -1.37
C THR A 514 -16.18 13.83 -1.44
N TRP A 515 -17.13 13.13 -0.80
CA TRP A 515 -18.51 13.60 -0.63
C TRP A 515 -18.55 14.91 0.16
N ILE A 516 -17.93 14.92 1.35
CA ILE A 516 -17.84 16.07 2.24
C ILE A 516 -17.00 17.18 1.61
N GLU A 517 -15.85 16.83 1.03
CA GLU A 517 -14.96 17.80 0.35
C GLU A 517 -15.69 18.55 -0.77
N THR A 518 -16.47 17.83 -1.60
CA THR A 518 -17.25 18.45 -2.70
C THR A 518 -18.44 19.23 -2.15
N MET A 519 -19.12 18.71 -1.13
CA MET A 519 -20.28 19.36 -0.49
C MET A 519 -19.91 20.72 0.14
N ILE A 520 -18.75 20.79 0.80
CA ILE A 520 -18.20 22.02 1.38
C ILE A 520 -17.76 22.98 0.27
N LYS A 521 -17.07 22.48 -0.76
CA LYS A 521 -16.61 23.28 -1.91
C LYS A 521 -17.77 23.90 -2.71
N GLU A 522 -18.87 23.18 -2.88
CA GLU A 522 -20.06 23.64 -3.61
C GLU A 522 -21.12 24.28 -2.69
N ASN A 523 -20.92 24.23 -1.36
CA ASN A 523 -21.81 24.73 -0.32
C ASN A 523 -23.30 24.34 -0.51
N ARG A 524 -23.54 23.06 -0.85
CA ARG A 524 -24.88 22.51 -1.10
C ARG A 524 -24.94 21.02 -0.77
N TYR A 525 -26.13 20.51 -0.46
CA TYR A 525 -26.39 19.07 -0.34
C TYR A 525 -26.07 18.34 -1.67
N LEU A 526 -25.49 17.14 -1.58
CA LEU A 526 -25.11 16.31 -2.73
C LEU A 526 -25.66 14.88 -2.59
N PRO A 527 -26.37 14.32 -3.59
CA PRO A 527 -26.83 12.93 -3.58
C PRO A 527 -25.68 11.90 -3.47
N TYR A 528 -25.99 10.76 -2.86
CA TYR A 528 -25.01 9.75 -2.45
C TYR A 528 -24.39 8.96 -3.62
N GLU A 529 -25.08 8.86 -4.76
CA GLU A 529 -24.84 7.88 -5.82
C GLU A 529 -23.44 7.96 -6.44
N LYS A 530 -22.86 9.16 -6.49
CA LYS A 530 -21.54 9.43 -7.06
C LYS A 530 -20.38 9.28 -6.08
N TYR A 531 -20.67 9.11 -4.79
CA TYR A 531 -19.69 9.16 -3.70
C TYR A 531 -19.74 7.93 -2.77
N TYR A 532 -20.37 6.85 -3.20
CA TYR A 532 -20.21 5.54 -2.56
C TYR A 532 -18.73 5.14 -2.53
N LEU A 533 -18.26 4.63 -1.39
CA LEU A 533 -16.90 4.12 -1.25
C LEU A 533 -16.68 2.95 -2.23
N GLN A 534 -15.55 2.98 -2.94
CA GLN A 534 -15.08 1.90 -3.82
C GLN A 534 -13.76 1.36 -3.26
N ASP A 535 -13.84 0.26 -2.50
CA ASP A 535 -12.67 -0.42 -1.91
C ASP A 535 -12.57 -1.84 -2.47
N THR A 536 -12.10 -1.92 -3.71
CA THR A 536 -11.97 -3.17 -4.45
C THR A 536 -11.04 -4.17 -3.76
N ASN A 537 -10.08 -3.69 -2.95
CA ASN A 537 -9.19 -4.55 -2.18
C ASN A 537 -9.96 -5.28 -1.07
N ALA A 538 -10.72 -4.56 -0.25
CA ALA A 538 -11.53 -5.16 0.81
C ALA A 538 -12.70 -5.98 0.25
N GLU A 539 -13.39 -5.51 -0.79
CA GLU A 539 -14.46 -6.24 -1.48
C GLU A 539 -13.98 -7.60 -1.99
N THR A 540 -12.81 -7.64 -2.67
CA THR A 540 -12.19 -8.88 -3.14
C THR A 540 -11.73 -9.76 -1.97
N ARG A 541 -11.03 -9.18 -0.99
CA ARG A 541 -10.47 -9.91 0.17
C ARG A 541 -11.54 -10.62 1.02
N TYR A 542 -12.71 -10.00 1.18
CA TYR A 542 -13.79 -10.55 1.99
C TYR A 542 -14.91 -11.20 1.15
N GLY A 543 -14.89 -11.05 -0.17
CA GLY A 543 -15.81 -11.69 -1.11
C GLY A 543 -17.24 -11.12 -1.04
N PHE A 544 -17.38 -9.80 -1.10
CA PHE A 544 -18.68 -9.10 -1.17
C PHE A 544 -18.61 -7.82 -2.01
N GLN A 545 -19.76 -7.24 -2.35
CA GLN A 545 -19.87 -5.93 -3.00
C GLN A 545 -20.61 -4.96 -2.07
N LEU A 546 -19.93 -3.92 -1.60
CA LEU A 546 -20.42 -3.00 -0.55
C LEU A 546 -21.75 -2.37 -0.91
N ARG A 547 -21.91 -1.93 -2.16
CA ARG A 547 -23.14 -1.28 -2.64
C ARG A 547 -24.35 -2.23 -2.64
N GLU A 548 -24.12 -3.50 -2.97
CA GLU A 548 -25.16 -4.54 -2.97
C GLU A 548 -25.49 -4.98 -1.54
N SER A 549 -24.49 -5.11 -0.66
CA SER A 549 -24.71 -5.41 0.76
C SER A 549 -25.50 -4.31 1.47
N VAL A 550 -25.23 -3.03 1.18
CA VAL A 550 -26.06 -1.90 1.65
C VAL A 550 -27.48 -1.98 1.08
N ARG A 551 -27.65 -2.35 -0.19
CA ARG A 551 -28.97 -2.50 -0.84
C ARG A 551 -29.80 -3.61 -0.19
N LEU A 552 -29.19 -4.74 0.12
CA LEU A 552 -29.84 -5.90 0.76
C LEU A 552 -30.16 -5.64 2.24
N ALA A 553 -29.22 -5.04 3.00
CA ALA A 553 -29.44 -4.70 4.41
C ALA A 553 -30.61 -3.72 4.64
N LYS A 554 -30.89 -2.85 3.67
CA LYS A 554 -32.09 -1.98 3.67
C LYS A 554 -33.41 -2.72 3.45
N GLN A 555 -33.39 -3.95 2.93
CA GLN A 555 -34.60 -4.74 2.65
C GLN A 555 -34.95 -5.64 3.83
N HIS A 556 -33.98 -6.41 4.35
CA HIS A 556 -34.21 -7.34 5.46
C HIS A 556 -32.99 -7.38 6.40
N PRO A 557 -33.16 -7.21 7.72
CA PRO A 557 -32.09 -7.40 8.69
C PRO A 557 -31.63 -8.86 8.71
N ILE A 558 -30.33 -9.11 8.47
CA ILE A 558 -29.80 -10.45 8.23
C ILE A 558 -30.01 -11.44 9.41
N PHE A 559 -30.28 -10.96 10.63
CA PHE A 559 -30.58 -11.78 11.81
C PHE A 559 -32.02 -11.68 12.35
N GLU A 560 -32.97 -11.07 11.62
CA GLU A 560 -34.34 -10.76 12.07
C GLU A 560 -35.10 -11.92 12.77
N ASN A 561 -34.77 -13.18 12.45
CA ASN A 561 -35.42 -14.38 13.00
C ASN A 561 -34.49 -15.27 13.84
N TYR A 562 -33.31 -14.78 14.26
CA TYR A 562 -32.32 -15.55 15.01
C TYR A 562 -32.10 -15.04 16.44
N LYS A 563 -31.93 -15.98 17.37
CA LYS A 563 -31.44 -15.76 18.72
C LYS A 563 -29.97 -16.14 18.77
N ILE A 564 -29.10 -15.22 19.17
CA ILE A 564 -27.65 -15.46 19.16
C ILE A 564 -27.08 -15.35 20.57
N PHE A 565 -26.33 -16.38 20.97
CA PHE A 565 -25.49 -16.39 22.17
C PHE A 565 -24.03 -16.28 21.77
N CYS A 566 -23.22 -15.56 22.55
CA CYS A 566 -21.77 -15.45 22.37
C CYS A 566 -21.01 -15.89 23.63
N THR A 567 -19.86 -16.55 23.47
CA THR A 567 -18.86 -16.65 24.56
C THR A 567 -18.17 -15.30 24.80
N LYS A 568 -17.54 -15.09 25.96
CA LYS A 568 -16.91 -13.80 26.30
C LYS A 568 -15.62 -13.52 25.54
N ASP A 569 -14.83 -14.56 25.31
CA ASP A 569 -13.46 -14.49 24.81
C ASP A 569 -13.39 -14.43 23.27
N THR A 570 -14.39 -13.80 22.64
CA THR A 570 -14.51 -13.65 21.19
C THR A 570 -13.67 -12.50 20.64
N SER A 571 -13.36 -12.57 19.34
CA SER A 571 -12.86 -11.44 18.56
C SER A 571 -13.78 -11.20 17.35
N PRO A 572 -14.60 -10.13 17.33
CA PRO A 572 -14.59 -8.94 18.20
C PRO A 572 -15.03 -9.21 19.65
N PRO A 573 -14.72 -8.28 20.59
CA PRO A 573 -15.14 -8.38 21.98
C PRO A 573 -16.64 -8.61 22.15
N TYR A 574 -17.03 -9.32 23.21
CA TYR A 574 -18.41 -9.70 23.53
C TYR A 574 -19.43 -8.56 23.37
N ASP A 575 -19.17 -7.39 23.97
CA ASP A 575 -20.09 -6.24 23.93
C ASP A 575 -20.17 -5.59 22.54
N ASP A 576 -19.06 -5.59 21.78
CA ASP A 576 -19.04 -5.13 20.39
C ASP A 576 -19.84 -6.08 19.48
N LEU A 577 -19.70 -7.38 19.69
CA LEU A 577 -20.40 -8.40 18.93
C LEU A 577 -21.91 -8.41 19.26
N LYS A 578 -22.28 -8.20 20.53
CA LYS A 578 -23.67 -7.98 20.96
C LYS A 578 -24.32 -6.82 20.22
N ASP A 579 -23.67 -5.65 20.25
CA ASP A 579 -24.15 -4.44 19.58
C ASP A 579 -24.28 -4.64 18.05
N ILE A 580 -23.32 -5.34 17.41
CA ILE A 580 -23.37 -5.70 15.99
C ILE A 580 -24.56 -6.61 15.67
N ILE A 581 -24.84 -7.62 16.50
CA ILE A 581 -25.96 -8.56 16.33
C ILE A 581 -27.30 -7.83 16.45
N GLU A 582 -27.47 -7.00 17.48
CA GLU A 582 -28.71 -6.24 17.69
C GLU A 582 -28.91 -5.17 16.59
N ALA A 583 -27.83 -4.57 16.07
CA ALA A 583 -27.89 -3.70 14.90
C ALA A 583 -28.31 -4.40 13.61
N ALA A 584 -28.07 -5.71 13.51
CA ALA A 584 -28.45 -6.58 12.39
C ALA A 584 -29.82 -7.29 12.59
N GLY A 585 -30.59 -6.87 13.60
CA GLY A 585 -31.93 -7.39 13.91
C GLY A 585 -31.96 -8.70 14.69
N GLY A 586 -30.81 -9.22 15.12
CA GLY A 586 -30.71 -10.46 15.88
C GLY A 586 -31.01 -10.26 17.36
N LYS A 587 -31.67 -11.24 17.98
CA LYS A 587 -31.95 -11.20 19.42
C LYS A 587 -30.78 -11.79 20.21
N PHE A 588 -29.97 -10.94 20.83
CA PHE A 588 -28.90 -11.39 21.71
C PHE A 588 -29.44 -12.10 22.98
N ILE A 589 -28.75 -13.14 23.45
CA ILE A 589 -29.09 -13.91 24.64
C ILE A 589 -27.83 -14.21 25.47
N GLU A 590 -27.89 -13.89 26.76
CA GLU A 590 -26.75 -14.01 27.70
C GLU A 590 -26.69 -15.38 28.41
N LYS A 591 -27.75 -16.21 28.33
CA LYS A 591 -27.85 -17.53 28.99
C LYS A 591 -28.67 -18.52 28.16
N ILE A 592 -28.09 -19.68 27.84
CA ILE A 592 -28.76 -20.77 27.11
C ILE A 592 -29.49 -21.71 28.08
N ASN A 593 -30.70 -22.15 27.74
CA ASN A 593 -31.37 -23.27 28.40
C ASN A 593 -30.97 -24.60 27.72
N LEU A 594 -30.01 -25.32 28.32
CA LEU A 594 -29.42 -26.55 27.78
C LEU A 594 -30.40 -27.73 27.61
N ASN A 595 -31.60 -27.66 28.21
CA ASN A 595 -32.59 -28.74 28.22
C ASN A 595 -33.58 -28.68 27.05
N LYS A 596 -33.83 -27.49 26.50
CA LYS A 596 -34.68 -27.27 25.32
C LYS A 596 -34.16 -26.05 24.52
N PRO A 597 -33.15 -26.21 23.65
CA PRO A 597 -32.73 -25.14 22.76
C PRO A 597 -33.85 -24.76 21.78
N GLY A 598 -33.94 -23.48 21.43
CA GLY A 598 -34.83 -23.00 20.38
C GLY A 598 -34.31 -23.40 18.99
N LYS A 599 -35.21 -23.63 18.02
CA LYS A 599 -34.82 -23.89 16.62
C LYS A 599 -34.19 -22.67 15.93
N ASP A 600 -34.35 -21.51 16.54
CA ASP A 600 -33.82 -20.21 16.15
C ASP A 600 -32.53 -19.82 16.89
N LEU A 601 -31.99 -20.70 17.75
CA LEU A 601 -30.76 -20.46 18.49
C LEU A 601 -29.52 -20.76 17.64
N VAL A 602 -28.58 -19.80 17.62
CA VAL A 602 -27.22 -19.95 17.08
C VAL A 602 -26.23 -19.56 18.18
N CYS A 603 -25.13 -20.32 18.32
CA CYS A 603 -24.08 -20.01 19.28
C CYS A 603 -22.81 -19.62 18.54
N ILE A 604 -22.38 -18.36 18.71
CA ILE A 604 -21.04 -17.93 18.32
C ILE A 604 -20.09 -18.27 19.48
N VAL A 605 -19.08 -19.08 19.20
CA VAL A 605 -18.16 -19.61 20.21
C VAL A 605 -16.73 -19.31 19.77
N ALA A 606 -15.94 -18.71 20.65
CA ALA A 606 -14.52 -18.51 20.40
C ALA A 606 -13.82 -19.87 20.32
N GLN A 607 -12.89 -20.04 19.37
CA GLN A 607 -12.29 -21.34 19.03
C GLN A 607 -11.74 -22.13 20.23
N VAL A 608 -11.27 -21.43 21.27
CA VAL A 608 -10.73 -22.03 22.51
C VAL A 608 -11.80 -22.75 23.36
N HIS A 609 -13.04 -22.28 23.35
CA HIS A 609 -14.16 -22.84 24.13
C HIS A 609 -14.96 -23.91 23.37
N LYS A 610 -14.63 -24.18 22.11
CA LYS A 610 -15.36 -25.09 21.20
C LYS A 610 -15.88 -26.36 21.92
N ASN A 611 -14.99 -27.06 22.63
CA ASN A 611 -15.29 -28.38 23.21
C ASN A 611 -16.37 -28.32 24.31
N GLU A 612 -16.53 -27.18 25.01
CA GLU A 612 -17.56 -27.00 26.04
C GLU A 612 -18.99 -27.00 25.45
N TYR A 613 -19.12 -26.73 24.14
CA TYR A 613 -20.41 -26.58 23.44
C TYR A 613 -20.73 -27.77 22.52
N GLU A 614 -19.93 -28.84 22.55
CA GLU A 614 -20.12 -30.04 21.71
C GLU A 614 -21.49 -30.69 21.94
N ASP A 615 -21.97 -30.76 23.19
CA ASP A 615 -23.26 -31.35 23.53
C ASP A 615 -24.48 -30.50 23.09
N LEU A 616 -24.27 -29.21 22.76
CA LEU A 616 -25.28 -28.40 22.08
C LEU A 616 -25.25 -28.64 20.56
N CYS A 617 -24.07 -28.86 19.98
CA CYS A 617 -23.94 -29.29 18.58
C CYS A 617 -24.64 -30.65 18.34
N LYS A 618 -24.44 -31.64 19.22
CA LYS A 618 -25.16 -32.93 19.20
C LYS A 618 -26.68 -32.80 19.32
N LYS A 619 -27.18 -31.72 19.95
CA LYS A 619 -28.62 -31.38 20.04
C LYS A 619 -29.15 -30.60 18.82
N GLY A 620 -28.32 -30.39 17.80
CA GLY A 620 -28.70 -29.73 16.55
C GLY A 620 -28.60 -28.20 16.58
N VAL A 621 -27.93 -27.60 17.58
CA VAL A 621 -27.68 -26.16 17.63
C VAL A 621 -26.43 -25.82 16.80
N PRO A 622 -26.49 -24.88 15.84
CA PRO A 622 -25.31 -24.42 15.11
C PRO A 622 -24.30 -23.76 16.06
N ILE A 623 -23.08 -24.30 16.12
CA ILE A 623 -21.95 -23.74 16.85
C ILE A 623 -20.95 -23.21 15.82
N VAL A 624 -20.79 -21.89 15.75
CA VAL A 624 -20.06 -21.19 14.68
C VAL A 624 -19.02 -20.21 15.22
N SER A 625 -18.06 -19.81 14.39
CA SER A 625 -17.09 -18.76 14.73
C SER A 625 -17.66 -17.33 14.59
N GLU A 626 -16.94 -16.35 15.11
CA GLU A 626 -17.25 -14.91 15.01
C GLU A 626 -17.37 -14.42 13.56
N GLU A 627 -16.61 -15.05 12.65
CA GLU A 627 -16.66 -14.77 11.21
C GLU A 627 -18.04 -15.09 10.60
N PHE A 628 -18.87 -15.93 11.22
CA PHE A 628 -20.27 -16.10 10.82
C PHE A 628 -21.04 -14.77 10.87
N ALA A 629 -20.90 -14.02 11.96
CA ALA A 629 -21.56 -12.73 12.10
C ALA A 629 -20.99 -11.69 11.13
N LEU A 630 -19.66 -11.57 11.10
CA LEU A 630 -19.00 -10.54 10.33
C LEU A 630 -19.06 -10.78 8.81
N SER A 631 -18.82 -12.01 8.35
CA SER A 631 -18.98 -12.38 6.94
C SER A 631 -20.46 -12.39 6.54
N GLY A 632 -21.36 -12.79 7.45
CA GLY A 632 -22.81 -12.74 7.25
C GLY A 632 -23.33 -11.33 6.96
N ILE A 633 -22.93 -10.34 7.76
CA ILE A 633 -23.27 -8.92 7.54
C ILE A 633 -22.55 -8.35 6.31
N SER A 634 -21.27 -8.69 6.08
CA SER A 634 -20.55 -8.25 4.87
C SER A 634 -21.19 -8.76 3.58
N LYS A 635 -21.64 -10.03 3.53
CA LYS A 635 -22.18 -10.67 2.32
C LYS A 635 -23.70 -10.63 2.20
N GLN A 636 -24.40 -10.24 3.27
CA GLN A 636 -25.85 -10.37 3.41
C GLN A 636 -26.35 -11.80 3.11
N LYS A 637 -25.57 -12.79 3.53
CA LYS A 637 -25.85 -14.23 3.39
C LYS A 637 -25.26 -14.98 4.58
N LEU A 638 -26.10 -15.76 5.27
CA LEU A 638 -25.65 -16.66 6.33
C LEU A 638 -25.14 -17.99 5.74
N ASP A 639 -24.00 -18.45 6.22
CA ASP A 639 -23.34 -19.67 5.75
C ASP A 639 -22.93 -20.53 6.96
N PHE A 640 -23.82 -21.44 7.36
CA PHE A 640 -23.63 -22.26 8.56
C PHE A 640 -22.58 -23.36 8.38
N GLU A 641 -22.30 -23.78 7.14
CA GLU A 641 -21.31 -24.82 6.85
C GLU A 641 -19.89 -24.24 6.85
N ALA A 642 -19.68 -23.09 6.18
CA ALA A 642 -18.36 -22.46 6.08
C ALA A 642 -17.78 -21.99 7.42
N PHE A 643 -18.64 -21.69 8.41
CA PHE A 643 -18.24 -21.16 9.71
C PHE A 643 -18.54 -22.10 10.91
N SER A 644 -18.99 -23.34 10.67
CA SER A 644 -19.19 -24.32 11.74
C SER A 644 -17.86 -24.70 12.40
N LEU A 645 -17.81 -24.68 13.73
CA LEU A 645 -16.65 -25.19 14.47
C LEU A 645 -16.56 -26.72 14.44
N PHE A 646 -17.67 -27.40 14.21
CA PHE A 646 -17.79 -28.86 14.19
C PHE A 646 -18.14 -29.34 12.78
N GLN A 647 -17.15 -29.90 12.09
CA GLN A 647 -17.37 -30.64 10.85
C GLN A 647 -17.92 -32.04 11.19
N ASN A 648 -18.86 -32.54 10.37
CA ASN A 648 -19.54 -33.84 10.51
C ASN A 648 -20.60 -33.97 11.63
N VAL A 649 -21.51 -32.98 11.75
CA VAL A 649 -22.88 -33.24 12.24
C VAL A 649 -23.87 -32.78 11.16
N ALA A 650 -24.72 -33.68 10.67
CA ALA A 650 -25.63 -33.40 9.57
C ALA A 650 -26.82 -32.51 10.03
N THR A 651 -26.70 -31.20 9.84
CA THR A 651 -27.72 -30.21 10.18
C THR A 651 -28.91 -30.27 9.23
N THR A 652 -29.92 -31.08 9.57
CA THR A 652 -31.22 -31.13 8.87
C THR A 652 -32.10 -29.90 9.18
N VAL A 653 -31.61 -28.71 8.86
CA VAL A 653 -32.32 -27.44 8.96
C VAL A 653 -32.51 -26.89 7.55
N LYS A 654 -33.66 -27.19 6.92
CA LYS A 654 -34.07 -26.51 5.68
C LYS A 654 -34.38 -25.04 6.02
N PRO A 655 -33.95 -24.07 5.20
CA PRO A 655 -34.29 -22.66 5.41
C PRO A 655 -35.79 -22.45 5.22
N THR A 656 -36.50 -22.14 6.31
CA THR A 656 -37.89 -21.69 6.26
C THR A 656 -37.93 -20.17 6.12
N GLY A 657 -38.12 -19.68 4.89
CA GLY A 657 -38.36 -18.25 4.64
C GLY A 657 -37.44 -17.60 3.63
N SER A 658 -37.53 -18.00 2.37
CA SER A 658 -37.22 -17.13 1.23
C SER A 658 -38.49 -16.95 0.41
N LYS A 659 -39.00 -15.71 0.36
CA LYS A 659 -40.07 -15.25 -0.52
C LYS A 659 -39.76 -13.83 -0.95
#